data_AF-A0A2G8LER4-F1
#
_entry.id   AF-A0A2G8LER4-F1
#
_cell.length_a   1.000
_cell.length_b   1.000
_cell.length_c   1.000
_cell.angle_alpha   90.00
_cell.angle_beta   90.00
_cell.angle_gamma   90.00
#
_symmetry.space_group_name_H-M   'P 1'
#
loop_
_entity.id
_entity.type
_entity.pdbx_description
1 polymer ?
#
loop_
_entity_poly.entity_id
_entity_poly.type
_entity_poly.pdbx_seq_one_letter_code
_entity_poly.pdbx_strand_id
1 'polypeptide(L)'
;MERLTVQDRMEQFTAELKTEYEYSYRSIRPIPFLEKQYPVQRLFIEGGVEYLSKDQTKHQHRWQKLDSYKDIFNKNVMEDNRWIIEGEPGSGKSFLTLQLTYEWCANDEESCLRDVDILIVVKMRQLSGVSSIYEAIKRFVLSKDSKFSIDDIEEILSEAETSLVIVLDGIDEYPHHSLSNHVMNIIKKIILPKCKLIVTTRSGKVPHECVDWTNRVRLTGFSTETQERYVREVLTSGNDDETLNVIKEWLPSTSILYEFYQIPLIFVTYAHLSHETESELLHFTSMTSFFSHVISSFYSHFDNKMECANMDSGFVTSEKHNQEFNRLSFQGLQLQSESPQWKKDLLINEIGESFIETFISIGILREEDRISNQTEETLSNSEAIKIIKFYHNLYCDWYAAHYLADVIAKVDDPDIKSDGDEGLEILEDLDPFTFQYLYRFACGLNPTCAKHILDYLTHVECGDVFVMLCLLEQRGKVDGIKDNLREICSKTLQMRNQDTRVIQRSVLQLINIAAREKIPVSSLYLFESFQSVDVLTSHIVLKSQLRIPILENVEQLWFEQNGHEMTEIELDGILSFIAKCKKLKTVRFNYSLLPVGFHHRATLTSLNENNVEVLWYPSEVWYRLNLNSGTWQHKICKTDLTEEDYFRVVSSFRDMNV
;
A
#
# COMPACT_ATOMS: atom_id res chain seq x y z
N MET A 1 -16.19 -42.62 31.60
CA MET A 1 -15.86 -41.72 30.47
C MET A 1 -14.51 -42.17 29.96
N GLU A 2 -14.48 -42.78 28.77
CA GLU A 2 -13.21 -43.00 28.07
C GLU A 2 -12.55 -41.64 27.82
N ARG A 3 -11.26 -41.52 28.12
CA ARG A 3 -10.49 -40.32 27.76
C ARG A 3 -10.41 -40.32 26.24
N LEU A 4 -10.90 -39.25 25.60
CA LEU A 4 -10.72 -39.00 24.17
C LEU A 4 -9.23 -39.17 23.83
N THR A 5 -8.92 -39.84 22.73
CA THR A 5 -7.55 -39.91 22.26
C THR A 5 -7.10 -38.51 21.81
N VAL A 6 -5.79 -38.29 21.76
CA VAL A 6 -5.20 -37.05 21.21
C VAL A 6 -5.77 -36.74 19.82
N GLN A 7 -5.88 -37.77 18.97
CA GLN A 7 -6.43 -37.64 17.63
C GLN A 7 -7.89 -37.19 17.65
N ASP A 8 -8.72 -37.77 18.53
CA ASP A 8 -10.14 -37.37 18.64
C ASP A 8 -10.27 -35.91 19.11
N ARG A 9 -9.36 -35.44 19.99
CA ARG A 9 -9.32 -34.04 20.44
C ARG A 9 -8.91 -33.10 19.31
N MET A 10 -7.91 -33.48 18.51
CA MET A 10 -7.49 -32.72 17.33
C MET A 10 -8.62 -32.61 16.30
N GLU A 11 -9.34 -33.70 16.03
CA GLU A 11 -10.49 -33.69 15.10
C GLU A 11 -11.62 -32.78 15.60
N GLN A 12 -11.93 -32.82 16.89
CA GLN A 12 -12.92 -31.91 17.50
C GLN A 12 -12.48 -30.45 17.40
N PHE A 13 -11.21 -30.17 17.68
CA PHE A 13 -10.64 -28.83 17.60
C PHE A 13 -10.69 -28.28 16.17
N THR A 14 -10.27 -29.07 15.18
CA THR A 14 -10.32 -28.70 13.77
C THR A 14 -11.76 -28.50 13.27
N ALA A 15 -12.70 -29.34 13.70
CA ALA A 15 -14.11 -29.15 13.35
C ALA A 15 -14.69 -27.84 13.90
N GLU A 16 -14.33 -27.48 15.12
CA GLU A 16 -14.71 -26.21 15.75
C GLU A 16 -14.13 -25.01 14.97
N LEU A 17 -12.83 -25.05 14.64
CA LEU A 17 -12.18 -24.03 13.81
C LEU A 17 -12.87 -23.85 12.45
N LYS A 18 -13.15 -24.94 11.74
CA LYS A 18 -13.83 -24.89 10.45
C LYS A 18 -15.23 -24.27 10.56
N THR A 19 -15.95 -24.55 11.65
CA THR A 19 -17.26 -23.97 11.92
C THR A 19 -17.18 -22.44 12.12
N GLU A 20 -16.23 -21.96 12.91
CA GLU A 20 -16.03 -20.52 13.15
C GLU A 20 -15.54 -19.78 11.89
N TYR A 21 -14.64 -20.40 11.12
CA TYR A 21 -14.15 -19.83 9.87
C TYR A 21 -15.20 -19.77 8.78
N GLU A 22 -16.13 -20.72 8.74
CA GLU A 22 -17.20 -20.73 7.77
C GLU A 22 -18.07 -19.48 7.80
N TYR A 23 -18.33 -18.94 8.99
CA TYR A 23 -19.04 -17.68 9.14
C TYR A 23 -18.26 -16.51 8.50
N SER A 24 -16.93 -16.52 8.63
CA SER A 24 -16.07 -15.43 8.16
C SER A 24 -15.97 -15.35 6.63
N TYR A 25 -15.94 -16.49 5.92
CA TYR A 25 -15.76 -16.50 4.46
C TYR A 25 -17.06 -16.63 3.65
N ARG A 26 -18.21 -16.94 4.26
CA ARG A 26 -19.49 -17.04 3.53
C ARG A 26 -20.24 -15.72 3.36
N SER A 27 -20.00 -14.77 4.24
CA SER A 27 -20.83 -13.56 4.38
C SER A 27 -20.03 -12.27 4.22
N ILE A 28 -19.39 -12.09 3.06
CA ILE A 28 -18.54 -10.93 2.78
C ILE A 28 -19.31 -9.86 2.04
N ARG A 29 -19.13 -8.61 2.45
CA ARG A 29 -19.60 -7.43 1.72
C ARG A 29 -18.42 -6.77 1.01
N PRO A 30 -18.42 -6.66 -0.34
CA PRO A 30 -17.30 -6.09 -1.07
C PRO A 30 -17.18 -4.57 -0.83
N ILE A 31 -18.28 -3.89 -0.53
CA ILE A 31 -18.30 -2.54 0.05
C ILE A 31 -19.25 -2.48 1.26
N PRO A 32 -19.02 -1.59 2.23
CA PRO A 32 -19.72 -1.63 3.53
C PRO A 32 -21.25 -1.61 3.46
N PHE A 33 -21.81 -0.85 2.53
CA PHE A 33 -23.24 -0.58 2.42
C PHE A 33 -24.00 -1.60 1.55
N LEU A 34 -23.31 -2.42 0.74
CA LEU A 34 -23.96 -3.46 -0.06
C LEU A 34 -24.68 -4.48 0.84
N GLU A 35 -25.99 -4.65 0.63
CA GLU A 35 -26.78 -5.59 1.44
C GLU A 35 -26.43 -7.04 1.12
N LYS A 36 -26.16 -7.30 -0.16
CA LYS A 36 -25.89 -8.64 -0.64
C LYS A 36 -24.53 -9.10 -0.16
N GLN A 37 -24.56 -10.17 0.63
CA GLN A 37 -23.38 -10.88 1.06
C GLN A 37 -23.00 -11.92 0.02
N TYR A 38 -21.71 -12.09 -0.17
CA TYR A 38 -21.14 -13.05 -1.11
C TYR A 38 -20.12 -13.92 -0.40
N PRO A 39 -20.02 -15.19 -0.79
CA PRO A 39 -18.96 -16.04 -0.28
C PRO A 39 -17.64 -15.67 -0.96
N VAL A 40 -16.50 -15.92 -0.28
CA VAL A 40 -15.17 -15.45 -0.70
C VAL A 40 -14.81 -15.86 -2.12
N GLN A 41 -15.19 -17.07 -2.55
CA GLN A 41 -14.85 -17.63 -3.86
C GLN A 41 -15.49 -16.86 -5.01
N ARG A 42 -16.62 -16.20 -4.75
CA ARG A 42 -17.29 -15.36 -5.74
C ARG A 42 -16.63 -14.00 -5.89
N LEU A 43 -15.96 -13.51 -4.85
CA LEU A 43 -15.34 -12.18 -4.84
C LEU A 43 -13.82 -12.24 -5.07
N PHE A 44 -13.21 -13.39 -4.80
CA PHE A 44 -11.77 -13.55 -4.85
C PHE A 44 -11.26 -13.64 -6.28
N ILE A 45 -10.55 -12.58 -6.67
CA ILE A 45 -9.81 -12.52 -7.91
C ILE A 45 -8.35 -12.34 -7.57
N GLU A 46 -7.54 -13.26 -8.07
CA GLU A 46 -6.11 -13.24 -7.86
C GLU A 46 -5.49 -11.96 -8.44
N GLY A 47 -4.84 -11.18 -7.57
CA GLY A 47 -4.02 -10.03 -7.95
C GLY A 47 -2.58 -10.43 -8.27
N GLY A 48 -1.73 -9.45 -8.59
CA GLY A 48 -0.32 -9.72 -8.80
C GLY A 48 0.38 -10.12 -7.50
N VAL A 49 1.18 -11.19 -7.58
CA VAL A 49 1.98 -11.72 -6.48
C VAL A 49 3.43 -11.86 -6.94
N GLU A 50 4.35 -11.51 -6.04
CA GLU A 50 5.78 -11.63 -6.28
C GLU A 50 6.47 -12.25 -5.08
N TYR A 51 7.57 -12.96 -5.32
CA TYR A 51 8.40 -13.52 -4.27
C TYR A 51 9.82 -12.97 -4.34
N LEU A 52 10.48 -12.87 -3.19
CA LEU A 52 11.87 -12.43 -3.10
C LEU A 52 12.81 -13.63 -3.26
N SER A 53 13.41 -13.78 -4.44
CA SER A 53 14.46 -14.76 -4.68
C SER A 53 15.73 -14.37 -3.93
N LYS A 54 16.26 -15.30 -3.12
CA LYS A 54 17.54 -15.16 -2.43
C LYS A 54 18.59 -15.95 -3.21
N ASP A 55 19.24 -15.33 -4.19
CA ASP A 55 20.36 -15.98 -4.87
C ASP A 55 21.61 -15.90 -3.99
N GLN A 56 21.93 -17.00 -3.32
CA GLN A 56 23.07 -17.11 -2.40
C GLN A 56 24.42 -16.86 -3.11
N THR A 57 24.47 -17.03 -4.44
CA THR A 57 25.73 -16.91 -5.20
C THR A 57 26.13 -15.48 -5.56
N LYS A 58 25.19 -14.52 -5.51
CA LYS A 58 25.40 -13.13 -5.95
C LYS A 58 25.14 -12.07 -4.88
N HIS A 59 24.78 -12.46 -3.65
CA HIS A 59 24.34 -11.53 -2.59
C HIS A 59 23.29 -10.51 -3.07
N GLN A 60 22.44 -10.89 -4.03
CA GLN A 60 21.39 -10.03 -4.60
C GLN A 60 20.01 -10.64 -4.34
N HIS A 61 19.16 -9.88 -3.66
CA HIS A 61 17.75 -10.17 -3.51
C HIS A 61 16.98 -9.62 -4.70
N ARG A 62 16.24 -10.47 -5.40
CA ARG A 62 15.44 -10.05 -6.56
C ARG A 62 14.00 -10.49 -6.44
N TRP A 63 13.08 -9.54 -6.56
CA TRP A 63 11.67 -9.84 -6.70
C TRP A 63 11.41 -10.50 -8.06
N GLN A 64 10.66 -11.60 -8.03
CA GLN A 64 10.23 -12.32 -9.22
C GLN A 64 8.72 -12.49 -9.17
N LYS A 65 8.07 -12.36 -10.33
CA LYS A 65 6.64 -12.62 -10.46
C LYS A 65 6.35 -14.09 -10.16
N LEU A 66 5.33 -14.32 -9.36
CA LEU A 66 4.74 -15.62 -9.14
C LEU A 66 3.52 -15.76 -10.04
N ASP A 67 3.37 -16.91 -10.71
CA ASP A 67 2.24 -17.12 -11.62
C ASP A 67 0.92 -17.26 -10.86
N SER A 68 0.95 -17.91 -9.69
CA SER A 68 -0.19 -17.96 -8.78
C SER A 68 0.18 -17.88 -7.29
N TYR A 69 -0.70 -17.32 -6.45
CA TYR A 69 -0.61 -17.37 -4.99
C TYR A 69 -0.60 -18.81 -4.46
N LYS A 70 -1.14 -19.77 -5.22
CA LYS A 70 -1.07 -21.20 -4.91
C LYS A 70 0.37 -21.72 -4.87
N ASP A 71 1.29 -21.04 -5.54
CA ASP A 71 2.72 -21.40 -5.53
C ASP A 71 3.50 -20.76 -4.38
N ILE A 72 2.87 -19.93 -3.54
CA ILE A 72 3.55 -19.19 -2.47
C ILE A 72 4.35 -20.13 -1.57
N PHE A 73 3.91 -21.39 -1.34
CA PHE A 73 4.60 -22.36 -0.48
C PHE A 73 5.29 -23.51 -1.23
N ASN A 74 5.59 -23.34 -2.52
CA ASN A 74 6.21 -24.40 -3.30
C ASN A 74 7.68 -24.64 -2.87
N LYS A 75 8.00 -25.89 -2.49
CA LYS A 75 9.25 -26.30 -1.84
C LYS A 75 10.50 -26.12 -2.69
N ASN A 76 10.37 -26.02 -4.01
CA ASN A 76 11.52 -25.96 -4.92
C ASN A 76 12.23 -24.59 -4.96
N VAL A 77 11.67 -23.57 -4.29
CA VAL A 77 12.18 -22.18 -4.36
C VAL A 77 12.58 -21.63 -2.98
N MET A 78 12.14 -22.24 -1.86
CA MET A 78 12.08 -21.56 -0.55
C MET A 78 12.49 -22.48 0.62
N GLU A 79 13.44 -22.02 1.45
CA GLU A 79 14.16 -22.85 2.43
C GLU A 79 13.57 -22.79 3.86
N ASP A 80 12.75 -21.78 4.19
CA ASP A 80 12.28 -21.53 5.56
C ASP A 80 10.75 -21.78 5.78
N ASN A 81 10.32 -22.01 7.02
CA ASN A 81 8.90 -22.14 7.41
C ASN A 81 8.30 -20.82 7.91
N ARG A 82 9.02 -19.71 7.83
CA ARG A 82 8.59 -18.37 8.24
C ARG A 82 8.40 -17.48 7.02
N TRP A 83 7.19 -16.95 6.85
CA TRP A 83 6.75 -16.23 5.67
C TRP A 83 6.23 -14.85 6.04
N ILE A 84 6.61 -13.85 5.25
CA ILE A 84 6.07 -12.49 5.35
C ILE A 84 5.38 -12.16 4.02
N ILE A 85 4.08 -11.87 4.11
CA ILE A 85 3.27 -11.36 3.00
C ILE A 85 3.10 -9.85 3.20
N GLU A 86 3.72 -9.06 2.33
CA GLU A 86 3.68 -7.61 2.39
C GLU A 86 2.84 -6.98 1.27
N GLY A 87 2.35 -5.77 1.50
CA GLY A 87 1.64 -5.01 0.47
C GLY A 87 1.06 -3.71 1.01
N GLU A 88 0.62 -2.82 0.13
CA GLU A 88 0.01 -1.54 0.52
C GLU A 88 -1.32 -1.71 1.28
N PRO A 89 -1.77 -0.69 2.03
CA PRO A 89 -3.15 -0.64 2.53
C PRO A 89 -4.15 -0.91 1.40
N GLY A 90 -5.15 -1.76 1.65
CA GLY A 90 -6.14 -2.14 0.63
C GLY A 90 -5.66 -3.14 -0.44
N SER A 91 -4.40 -3.62 -0.38
CA SER A 91 -3.83 -4.59 -1.34
C SER A 91 -4.44 -5.99 -1.30
N GLY A 92 -5.33 -6.28 -0.35
CA GLY A 92 -5.97 -7.59 -0.21
C GLY A 92 -5.26 -8.60 0.69
N LYS A 93 -4.29 -8.20 1.53
CA LYS A 93 -3.59 -9.12 2.47
C LYS A 93 -4.55 -9.96 3.33
N SER A 94 -5.41 -9.31 4.11
CA SER A 94 -6.41 -10.02 4.93
C SER A 94 -7.42 -10.82 4.10
N PHE A 95 -7.67 -10.41 2.85
CA PHE A 95 -8.57 -11.09 1.95
C PHE A 95 -7.94 -12.37 1.36
N LEU A 96 -6.65 -12.35 1.07
CA LEU A 96 -5.86 -13.55 0.75
C LEU A 96 -5.83 -14.52 1.93
N THR A 97 -5.62 -14.03 3.16
CA THR A 97 -5.73 -14.86 4.36
C THR A 97 -7.10 -15.54 4.45
N LEU A 98 -8.18 -14.81 4.19
CA LEU A 98 -9.53 -15.35 4.20
C LEU A 98 -9.78 -16.41 3.10
N GLN A 99 -9.21 -16.20 1.92
CA GLN A 99 -9.24 -17.18 0.83
C GLN A 99 -8.50 -18.47 1.21
N LEU A 100 -7.30 -18.36 1.77
CA LEU A 100 -6.53 -19.50 2.29
C LEU A 100 -7.29 -20.25 3.38
N THR A 101 -7.97 -19.53 4.28
CA THR A 101 -8.84 -20.13 5.30
C THR A 101 -9.97 -20.95 4.67
N TYR A 102 -10.62 -20.41 3.64
CA TYR A 102 -11.67 -21.15 2.94
C TYR A 102 -11.12 -22.44 2.30
N GLU A 103 -10.01 -22.35 1.57
CA GLU A 103 -9.41 -23.50 0.90
C GLU A 103 -9.04 -24.63 1.87
N TRP A 104 -8.48 -24.26 3.03
CA TRP A 104 -8.21 -25.22 4.10
C TRP A 104 -9.50 -25.84 4.66
N CYS A 105 -10.55 -25.04 4.86
CA CYS A 105 -11.85 -25.56 5.32
C CYS A 105 -12.44 -26.55 4.31
N ALA A 106 -12.34 -26.23 3.01
CA ALA A 106 -12.85 -27.02 1.90
C ALA A 106 -11.97 -28.24 1.54
N ASN A 107 -10.77 -28.37 2.12
CA ASN A 107 -9.75 -29.35 1.74
C ASN A 107 -9.41 -29.31 0.24
N ASP A 108 -9.21 -28.11 -0.31
CA ASP A 108 -8.87 -27.93 -1.73
C ASP A 108 -7.50 -28.54 -2.05
N GLU A 109 -7.47 -29.52 -2.97
CA GLU A 109 -6.25 -30.22 -3.40
C GLU A 109 -5.26 -29.32 -4.15
N GLU A 110 -5.76 -28.26 -4.79
CA GLU A 110 -4.94 -27.26 -5.47
C GLU A 110 -4.42 -26.19 -4.51
N SER A 111 -4.86 -26.18 -3.25
CA SER A 111 -4.40 -25.20 -2.27
C SER A 111 -2.94 -25.41 -1.87
N CYS A 112 -2.27 -24.30 -1.58
CA CYS A 112 -0.95 -24.32 -0.96
C CYS A 112 -0.96 -24.82 0.50
N LEU A 113 -2.16 -25.07 1.06
CA LEU A 113 -2.41 -25.61 2.40
C LEU A 113 -2.91 -27.07 2.41
N ARG A 114 -2.84 -27.81 1.29
CA ARG A 114 -3.36 -29.19 1.21
C ARG A 114 -2.81 -30.18 2.24
N ASP A 115 -1.56 -29.99 2.68
CA ASP A 115 -0.85 -30.88 3.62
C ASP A 115 -0.90 -30.34 5.08
N VAL A 116 -1.91 -29.52 5.41
CA VAL A 116 -2.03 -28.81 6.70
C VAL A 116 -3.18 -29.37 7.52
N ASP A 117 -2.86 -29.90 8.70
CA ASP A 117 -3.86 -30.48 9.61
C ASP A 117 -4.61 -29.40 10.40
N ILE A 118 -3.90 -28.35 10.82
CA ILE A 118 -4.45 -27.26 11.63
C ILE A 118 -4.02 -25.91 11.04
N LEU A 119 -5.00 -25.06 10.76
CA LEU A 119 -4.81 -23.65 10.43
C LEU A 119 -5.33 -22.77 11.57
N ILE A 120 -4.49 -21.90 12.08
CA ILE A 120 -4.85 -20.88 13.07
C ILE A 120 -4.67 -19.50 12.45
N VAL A 121 -5.73 -18.71 12.37
CA VAL A 121 -5.71 -17.32 11.91
C VAL A 121 -5.98 -16.37 13.07
N VAL A 122 -5.01 -15.52 13.38
CA VAL A 122 -5.09 -14.53 14.46
C VAL A 122 -4.97 -13.13 13.88
N LYS A 123 -5.97 -12.30 14.12
CA LYS A 123 -5.93 -10.87 13.76
C LYS A 123 -5.16 -10.11 14.84
N MET A 124 -3.99 -9.59 14.48
CA MET A 124 -3.05 -8.99 15.44
C MET A 124 -3.63 -7.80 16.20
N ARG A 125 -4.53 -7.05 15.56
CA ARG A 125 -5.25 -5.92 16.17
C ARG A 125 -6.14 -6.28 17.37
N GLN A 126 -6.49 -7.56 17.55
CA GLN A 126 -7.35 -8.04 18.64
C GLN A 126 -6.55 -8.44 19.90
N LEU A 127 -5.22 -8.49 19.82
CA LEU A 127 -4.37 -9.06 20.87
C LEU A 127 -4.09 -8.14 22.07
N SER A 128 -4.82 -7.03 22.20
CA SER A 128 -4.68 -6.14 23.35
C SER A 128 -5.13 -6.84 24.63
N GLY A 129 -4.27 -6.83 25.66
CA GLY A 129 -4.62 -7.39 26.98
C GLY A 129 -4.60 -8.92 27.06
N VAL A 130 -3.99 -9.59 26.09
CA VAL A 130 -3.78 -11.04 26.08
C VAL A 130 -2.35 -11.35 26.51
N SER A 131 -2.12 -12.51 27.14
CA SER A 131 -0.82 -12.95 27.66
C SER A 131 -0.10 -13.98 26.78
N SER A 132 -0.84 -14.80 26.01
CA SER A 132 -0.27 -15.82 25.11
C SER A 132 -1.08 -15.99 23.81
N ILE A 133 -0.47 -16.61 22.79
CA ILE A 133 -1.19 -16.95 21.54
C ILE A 133 -2.32 -17.96 21.80
N TYR A 134 -2.14 -18.86 22.78
CA TYR A 134 -3.11 -19.88 23.13
C TYR A 134 -4.37 -19.26 23.76
N GLU A 135 -4.18 -18.26 24.62
CA GLU A 135 -5.28 -17.45 25.15
C GLU A 135 -6.00 -16.68 24.02
N ALA A 136 -5.26 -16.15 23.05
CA ALA A 136 -5.85 -15.48 21.89
C ALA A 136 -6.72 -16.45 21.06
N ILE A 137 -6.25 -17.67 20.82
CA ILE A 137 -7.00 -18.70 20.11
C ILE A 137 -8.29 -19.02 20.86
N LYS A 138 -8.19 -19.26 22.18
CA LYS A 138 -9.35 -19.56 23.02
C LYS A 138 -10.42 -18.46 22.97
N ARG A 139 -9.99 -17.20 22.95
CA ARG A 139 -10.90 -16.04 23.08
C ARG A 139 -11.45 -15.51 21.75
N PHE A 140 -10.66 -15.56 20.69
CA PHE A 140 -10.97 -14.86 19.43
C PHE A 140 -11.10 -15.77 18.21
N VAL A 141 -10.63 -17.02 18.31
CA VAL A 141 -10.65 -17.97 17.18
C VAL A 141 -11.67 -19.07 17.40
N LEU A 142 -11.75 -19.60 18.62
CA LEU A 142 -12.73 -20.60 19.03
C LEU A 142 -14.06 -19.98 19.45
N SER A 143 -15.10 -20.83 19.53
CA SER A 143 -16.41 -20.41 20.01
C SER A 143 -16.36 -20.02 21.50
N LYS A 144 -17.25 -19.12 21.94
CA LYS A 144 -17.31 -18.70 23.36
C LYS A 144 -17.69 -19.85 24.30
N ASP A 145 -18.42 -20.84 23.82
CA ASP A 145 -18.85 -22.04 24.54
C ASP A 145 -17.91 -23.24 24.38
N SER A 146 -16.78 -23.04 23.70
CA SER A 146 -15.73 -24.02 23.49
C SER A 146 -15.28 -24.67 24.81
N LYS A 147 -15.01 -25.97 24.78
CA LYS A 147 -14.58 -26.74 25.97
C LYS A 147 -13.07 -26.85 26.14
N PHE A 148 -12.29 -26.46 25.13
CA PHE A 148 -10.83 -26.51 25.18
C PHE A 148 -10.29 -25.48 26.18
N SER A 149 -9.46 -25.90 27.13
CA SER A 149 -8.68 -24.99 27.97
C SER A 149 -7.47 -24.43 27.21
N ILE A 150 -6.79 -23.44 27.79
CA ILE A 150 -5.56 -22.89 27.22
C ILE A 150 -4.48 -23.99 27.11
N ASP A 151 -4.36 -24.84 28.14
CA ASP A 151 -3.42 -25.96 28.17
C ASP A 151 -3.76 -27.01 27.10
N ASP A 152 -5.05 -27.28 26.86
CA ASP A 152 -5.48 -28.20 25.80
C ASP A 152 -5.05 -27.68 24.41
N ILE A 153 -5.16 -26.37 24.19
CA ILE A 153 -4.77 -25.73 22.92
C ILE A 153 -3.25 -25.82 22.76
N GLU A 154 -2.47 -25.53 23.81
CA GLU A 154 -1.01 -25.61 23.76
C GLU A 154 -0.53 -27.04 23.46
N GLU A 155 -1.13 -28.05 24.08
CA GLU A 155 -0.84 -29.47 23.83
C GLU A 155 -1.13 -29.85 22.37
N ILE A 156 -2.34 -29.54 21.88
CA ILE A 156 -2.78 -29.85 20.51
C ILE A 156 -1.84 -29.22 19.47
N LEU A 157 -1.49 -27.93 19.63
CA LEU A 157 -0.62 -27.24 18.69
C LEU A 157 0.83 -27.76 18.72
N SER A 158 1.30 -28.19 19.90
CA SER A 158 2.63 -28.79 20.05
C SER A 158 2.72 -30.18 19.40
N GLU A 159 1.65 -30.97 19.45
CA GLU A 159 1.57 -32.28 18.80
C GLU A 159 1.45 -32.16 17.28
N ALA A 160 0.68 -31.18 16.79
CA ALA A 160 0.48 -30.92 15.36
C ALA A 160 1.56 -30.02 14.72
N GLU A 161 2.65 -29.73 15.43
CA GLU A 161 3.57 -28.64 15.08
C GLU A 161 4.06 -28.67 13.62
N THR A 162 4.34 -29.85 13.05
CA THR A 162 4.87 -29.97 11.68
C THR A 162 3.83 -29.74 10.58
N SER A 163 2.56 -29.95 10.87
CA SER A 163 1.42 -29.76 9.96
C SER A 163 0.55 -28.57 10.38
N LEU A 164 1.04 -27.75 11.32
CA LEU A 164 0.41 -26.53 11.82
C LEU A 164 0.83 -25.32 10.98
N VAL A 165 -0.16 -24.52 10.58
CA VAL A 165 0.03 -23.18 10.02
C VAL A 165 -0.59 -22.15 10.95
N ILE A 166 0.18 -21.14 11.34
CA ILE A 166 -0.29 -19.96 12.06
C ILE A 166 -0.20 -18.74 11.13
N VAL A 167 -1.30 -18.02 10.96
CA VAL A 167 -1.36 -16.73 10.27
C VAL A 167 -1.53 -15.60 11.29
N LEU A 168 -0.57 -14.68 11.32
CA LEU A 168 -0.62 -13.45 12.08
C LEU A 168 -1.00 -12.31 11.12
N ASP A 169 -2.29 -11.97 11.08
CA ASP A 169 -2.82 -10.98 10.14
C ASP A 169 -2.69 -9.55 10.70
N GLY A 170 -1.85 -8.74 10.06
CA GLY A 170 -1.66 -7.31 10.32
C GLY A 170 -0.73 -7.00 11.49
N ILE A 171 0.51 -7.51 11.49
CA ILE A 171 1.46 -7.30 12.60
C ILE A 171 1.76 -5.82 12.89
N ASP A 172 1.64 -4.94 11.89
CA ASP A 172 1.75 -3.49 12.07
C ASP A 172 0.59 -2.87 12.85
N GLU A 173 -0.54 -3.59 13.01
CA GLU A 173 -1.70 -3.19 13.81
C GLU A 173 -1.62 -3.69 15.26
N TYR A 174 -0.49 -4.28 15.67
CA TYR A 174 -0.36 -4.94 16.96
C TYR A 174 -0.32 -3.95 18.15
N PRO A 175 -1.26 -4.02 19.11
CA PRO A 175 -1.35 -3.07 20.23
C PRO A 175 -0.40 -3.43 21.39
N HIS A 176 0.74 -2.72 21.48
CA HIS A 176 1.66 -2.64 22.64
C HIS A 176 2.40 -3.93 23.12
N HIS A 177 3.42 -3.71 23.98
CA HIS A 177 4.61 -4.55 24.16
C HIS A 177 4.51 -5.78 25.10
N SER A 178 3.37 -6.09 25.73
CA SER A 178 3.32 -7.17 26.74
C SER A 178 3.44 -8.58 26.15
N LEU A 179 2.64 -8.89 25.12
CA LEU A 179 2.70 -10.13 24.33
C LEU A 179 3.81 -10.08 23.27
N SER A 180 4.49 -8.94 23.10
CA SER A 180 5.52 -8.75 22.07
C SER A 180 6.59 -9.83 22.18
N ASN A 181 6.98 -10.20 23.40
CA ASN A 181 7.95 -11.27 23.61
C ASN A 181 7.42 -12.62 23.12
N HIS A 182 6.17 -12.99 23.38
CA HIS A 182 5.64 -14.30 22.96
C HIS A 182 5.45 -14.38 21.43
N VAL A 183 4.86 -13.36 20.81
CA VAL A 183 4.70 -13.30 19.35
C VAL A 183 6.06 -13.26 18.66
N MET A 184 6.99 -12.42 19.15
CA MET A 184 8.35 -12.37 18.61
C MET A 184 9.10 -13.68 18.85
N ASN A 185 8.83 -14.41 19.94
CA ASN A 185 9.40 -15.75 20.17
C ASN A 185 8.89 -16.78 19.16
N ILE A 186 7.62 -16.73 18.76
CA ILE A 186 7.09 -17.59 17.68
C ILE A 186 7.76 -17.23 16.36
N ILE A 187 7.84 -15.93 16.05
CA ILE A 187 8.50 -15.41 14.85
C ILE A 187 9.96 -15.89 14.82
N LYS A 188 10.73 -15.65 15.87
CA LYS A 188 12.15 -16.04 16.05
C LYS A 188 12.39 -17.53 16.25
N LYS A 189 11.37 -18.39 16.09
CA LYS A 189 11.46 -19.86 16.25
C LYS A 189 11.88 -20.34 17.65
N ILE A 190 11.68 -19.51 18.67
CA ILE A 190 11.87 -19.90 20.06
C ILE A 190 10.68 -20.77 20.51
N ILE A 191 9.47 -20.43 20.04
CA ILE A 191 8.23 -21.18 20.28
C ILE A 191 7.73 -21.73 18.93
N LEU A 192 7.28 -22.99 18.92
CA LEU A 192 6.81 -23.70 17.72
C LEU A 192 7.80 -23.57 16.53
N PRO A 193 9.09 -23.91 16.69
CA PRO A 193 10.11 -23.76 15.64
C PRO A 193 9.78 -24.45 14.31
N LYS A 194 9.02 -25.56 14.31
CA LYS A 194 8.70 -26.35 13.12
C LYS A 194 7.41 -25.91 12.43
N CYS A 195 6.51 -25.20 13.12
CA CYS A 195 5.26 -24.76 12.51
C CYS A 195 5.50 -23.81 11.34
N LYS A 196 4.58 -23.74 10.39
CA LYS A 196 4.63 -22.72 9.35
C LYS A 196 3.99 -21.45 9.90
N LEU A 197 4.71 -20.32 9.85
CA LEU A 197 4.18 -19.02 10.24
C LEU A 197 4.03 -18.14 9.00
N ILE A 198 2.87 -17.51 8.85
CA ILE A 198 2.61 -16.49 7.84
C ILE A 198 2.31 -15.18 8.59
N VAL A 199 3.05 -14.13 8.29
CA VAL A 199 2.85 -12.80 8.87
C VAL A 199 2.44 -11.85 7.76
N THR A 200 1.33 -11.13 7.93
CA THR A 200 0.95 -10.08 6.97
C THR A 200 1.31 -8.70 7.52
N THR A 201 1.84 -7.83 6.65
CA THR A 201 2.21 -6.46 7.05
C THR A 201 2.20 -5.44 5.91
N ARG A 202 2.25 -4.14 6.21
CA ARG A 202 2.49 -3.09 5.22
C ARG A 202 3.93 -3.14 4.71
N SER A 203 4.15 -2.91 3.41
CA SER A 203 5.49 -2.96 2.78
C SER A 203 6.54 -2.08 3.49
N GLY A 204 6.13 -0.97 4.10
CA GLY A 204 7.02 -0.06 4.84
C GLY A 204 7.14 -0.34 6.35
N LYS A 205 6.50 -1.39 6.89
CA LYS A 205 6.49 -1.73 8.32
C LYS A 205 7.04 -3.13 8.59
N VAL A 206 7.78 -3.69 7.63
CA VAL A 206 8.38 -5.03 7.76
C VAL A 206 9.43 -5.02 8.89
N PRO A 207 9.34 -5.92 9.89
CA PRO A 207 10.30 -5.94 11.00
C PRO A 207 11.71 -6.29 10.53
N HIS A 208 12.67 -5.39 10.74
CA HIS A 208 14.08 -5.55 10.34
C HIS A 208 14.72 -6.84 10.88
N GLU A 209 14.38 -7.24 12.11
CA GLU A 209 14.92 -8.43 12.79
C GLU A 209 14.59 -9.76 12.08
N CYS A 210 13.60 -9.75 11.19
CA CYS A 210 13.06 -10.96 10.56
C CYS A 210 13.41 -11.07 9.07
N VAL A 211 14.08 -10.08 8.48
CA VAL A 211 14.23 -9.98 7.02
C VAL A 211 15.11 -11.08 6.43
N ASP A 212 16.21 -11.43 7.10
CA ASP A 212 17.26 -12.24 6.49
C ASP A 212 16.89 -13.73 6.37
N TRP A 213 16.12 -14.27 7.32
CA TRP A 213 15.78 -15.68 7.40
C TRP A 213 14.32 -16.00 7.05
N THR A 214 13.48 -15.01 6.76
CA THR A 214 12.09 -15.25 6.31
C THR A 214 11.96 -15.29 4.79
N ASN A 215 11.03 -16.09 4.29
CA ASN A 215 10.60 -16.00 2.90
C ASN A 215 9.69 -14.78 2.74
N ARG A 216 9.88 -14.02 1.65
CA ARG A 216 9.19 -12.74 1.41
C ARG A 216 8.34 -12.82 0.17
N VAL A 217 7.08 -12.46 0.32
CA VAL A 217 6.07 -12.42 -0.74
C VAL A 217 5.41 -11.06 -0.70
N ARG A 218 5.11 -10.49 -1.86
CA ARG A 218 4.52 -9.16 -2.01
C ARG A 218 3.27 -9.23 -2.87
N LEU A 219 2.20 -8.60 -2.40
CA LEU A 219 0.99 -8.35 -3.19
C LEU A 219 1.12 -7.00 -3.90
N THR A 220 1.05 -7.01 -5.22
CA THR A 220 1.21 -5.81 -6.06
C THR A 220 -0.12 -5.15 -6.44
N GLY A 221 -1.26 -5.75 -6.06
CA GLY A 221 -2.59 -5.24 -6.36
C GLY A 221 -3.13 -5.73 -7.71
N PHE A 222 -4.06 -4.97 -8.29
CA PHE A 222 -4.72 -5.34 -9.55
C PHE A 222 -4.02 -4.73 -10.76
N SER A 223 -3.64 -5.60 -11.71
CA SER A 223 -3.31 -5.18 -13.07
C SER A 223 -4.58 -4.81 -13.85
N THR A 224 -4.44 -4.13 -14.99
CA THR A 224 -5.57 -3.86 -15.89
C THR A 224 -6.31 -5.14 -16.30
N GLU A 225 -5.57 -6.21 -16.58
CA GLU A 225 -6.16 -7.52 -16.86
C GLU A 225 -6.96 -8.08 -15.66
N THR A 226 -6.43 -7.90 -14.45
CA THR A 226 -7.11 -8.34 -13.22
C THR A 226 -8.38 -7.53 -12.96
N GLN A 227 -8.34 -6.21 -13.22
CA GLN A 227 -9.49 -5.33 -13.13
C GLN A 227 -10.60 -5.77 -14.08
N GLU A 228 -10.26 -6.04 -15.34
CA GLU A 228 -11.20 -6.56 -16.35
C GLU A 228 -11.81 -7.90 -15.90
N ARG A 229 -10.99 -8.80 -15.36
CA ARG A 229 -11.43 -10.10 -14.86
C ARG A 229 -12.41 -9.95 -13.70
N TYR A 230 -12.11 -9.07 -12.73
CA TYR A 230 -13.01 -8.81 -11.61
C TYR A 230 -14.38 -8.32 -12.06
N VAL A 231 -14.42 -7.37 -13.00
CA VAL A 231 -15.68 -6.88 -13.56
C VAL A 231 -16.46 -8.01 -14.23
N ARG A 232 -15.79 -8.78 -15.08
CA ARG A 232 -16.41 -9.87 -15.84
C ARG A 232 -16.98 -10.96 -14.93
N GLU A 233 -16.20 -11.40 -13.97
CA GLU A 233 -16.53 -12.57 -13.16
C GLU A 233 -17.45 -12.22 -11.99
N VAL A 234 -17.25 -11.06 -11.35
CA VAL A 234 -17.95 -10.69 -10.12
C VAL A 234 -19.20 -9.88 -10.38
N LEU A 235 -19.11 -8.87 -11.25
CA LEU A 235 -20.21 -7.93 -11.50
C LEU A 235 -21.15 -8.46 -12.58
N THR A 236 -20.62 -8.77 -13.77
CA THR A 236 -21.47 -9.14 -14.92
C THR A 236 -21.80 -10.62 -15.01
N SER A 237 -21.20 -11.45 -14.15
CA SER A 237 -21.31 -12.91 -14.20
C SER A 237 -21.05 -13.49 -15.61
N GLY A 238 -20.21 -12.81 -16.40
CA GLY A 238 -19.79 -13.20 -17.75
C GLY A 238 -20.76 -12.84 -18.89
N ASN A 239 -21.88 -12.16 -18.64
CA ASN A 239 -22.96 -12.00 -19.64
C ASN A 239 -23.21 -10.56 -20.13
N ASP A 240 -22.46 -9.58 -19.66
CA ASP A 240 -22.67 -8.17 -19.99
C ASP A 240 -21.37 -7.52 -20.50
N ASP A 241 -21.18 -7.63 -21.82
CA ASP A 241 -20.08 -7.01 -22.55
C ASP A 241 -20.23 -5.47 -22.65
N GLU A 242 -21.44 -4.93 -22.49
CA GLU A 242 -21.65 -3.48 -22.46
C GLU A 242 -20.98 -2.88 -21.22
N THR A 243 -21.27 -3.42 -20.03
CA THR A 243 -20.61 -3.00 -18.78
C THR A 243 -19.09 -3.15 -18.82
N LEU A 244 -18.57 -4.17 -19.50
CA LEU A 244 -17.13 -4.34 -19.71
C LEU A 244 -16.52 -3.27 -20.64
N ASN A 245 -17.16 -2.97 -21.76
CA ASN A 245 -16.70 -1.93 -22.69
C ASN A 245 -16.73 -0.55 -22.02
N VAL A 246 -17.76 -0.35 -21.24
CA VAL A 246 -18.03 0.86 -20.49
C VAL A 246 -16.98 1.03 -19.35
N ILE A 247 -16.63 -0.02 -18.59
CA ILE A 247 -15.51 0.04 -17.63
C ILE A 247 -14.15 0.21 -18.31
N LYS A 248 -13.94 -0.34 -19.51
CA LYS A 248 -12.75 -0.05 -20.32
C LYS A 248 -12.65 1.41 -20.75
N GLU A 249 -13.79 2.03 -21.08
CA GLU A 249 -13.86 3.46 -21.36
C GLU A 249 -13.60 4.32 -20.10
N TRP A 250 -13.90 3.81 -18.90
CA TRP A 250 -13.68 4.54 -17.63
C TRP A 250 -12.35 4.28 -16.92
N LEU A 251 -11.67 3.19 -17.28
CA LEU A 251 -10.28 2.90 -16.91
C LEU A 251 -9.31 3.35 -18.02
N PRO A 252 -9.45 4.52 -18.70
CA PRO A 252 -8.42 4.87 -19.63
C PRO A 252 -7.15 5.04 -18.81
N SER A 253 -6.05 4.49 -19.32
CA SER A 253 -4.70 4.60 -18.75
C SER A 253 -4.26 6.05 -18.50
N THR A 254 -5.11 7.03 -18.87
CA THR A 254 -5.02 8.47 -18.78
C THR A 254 -5.70 9.11 -17.57
N SER A 255 -6.48 8.40 -16.74
CA SER A 255 -7.09 8.99 -15.53
C SER A 255 -6.08 9.21 -14.41
N ILE A 256 -6.12 10.36 -13.73
CA ILE A 256 -5.33 10.64 -12.51
C ILE A 256 -5.51 9.56 -11.43
N LEU A 257 -6.61 8.82 -11.48
CA LEU A 257 -6.98 7.76 -10.54
C LEU A 257 -6.38 6.38 -10.87
N TYR A 258 -5.68 6.20 -11.99
CA TYR A 258 -5.19 4.87 -12.42
C TYR A 258 -4.37 4.13 -11.35
N GLU A 259 -3.47 4.82 -10.65
CA GLU A 259 -2.69 4.20 -9.58
C GLU A 259 -3.55 3.79 -8.37
N PHE A 260 -4.68 4.46 -8.15
CA PHE A 260 -5.65 4.10 -7.11
C PHE A 260 -6.42 2.85 -7.50
N TYR A 261 -6.76 2.69 -8.78
CA TYR A 261 -7.40 1.49 -9.27
C TYR A 261 -6.50 0.25 -9.22
N GLN A 262 -5.19 0.41 -9.06
CA GLN A 262 -4.33 -0.74 -8.75
C GLN A 262 -4.52 -1.25 -7.33
N ILE A 263 -5.09 -0.44 -6.42
CA ILE A 263 -5.43 -0.85 -5.05
C ILE A 263 -6.78 -1.60 -5.11
N PRO A 264 -6.82 -2.92 -4.85
CA PRO A 264 -8.02 -3.74 -4.96
C PRO A 264 -9.24 -3.15 -4.23
N LEU A 265 -9.09 -2.71 -2.97
CA LEU A 265 -10.20 -2.13 -2.21
C LEU A 265 -10.84 -0.91 -2.90
N ILE A 266 -10.01 -0.04 -3.48
CA ILE A 266 -10.49 1.18 -4.15
C ILE A 266 -11.15 0.82 -5.47
N PHE A 267 -10.54 -0.07 -6.24
CA PHE A 267 -11.11 -0.54 -7.49
C PHE A 267 -12.44 -1.26 -7.29
N VAL A 268 -12.53 -2.17 -6.31
CA VAL A 268 -13.77 -2.86 -5.94
C VAL A 268 -14.85 -1.84 -5.59
N THR A 269 -14.51 -0.83 -4.78
CA THR A 269 -15.46 0.23 -4.43
C THR A 269 -15.96 0.98 -5.65
N TYR A 270 -15.05 1.39 -6.52
CA TYR A 270 -15.38 2.04 -7.78
C TYR A 270 -16.27 1.17 -8.67
N ALA A 271 -15.87 -0.08 -8.91
CA ALA A 271 -16.54 -0.98 -9.84
C ALA A 271 -17.98 -1.29 -9.42
N HIS A 272 -18.24 -1.50 -8.12
CA HIS A 272 -19.61 -1.69 -7.61
C HIS A 272 -20.45 -0.42 -7.69
N LEU A 273 -19.90 0.74 -7.30
CA LEU A 273 -20.61 2.03 -7.40
C LEU A 273 -21.01 2.36 -8.84
N SER A 274 -20.11 2.07 -9.78
CA SER A 274 -20.35 2.33 -11.19
C SER A 274 -21.33 1.34 -11.82
N HIS A 275 -21.43 0.12 -11.30
CA HIS A 275 -22.44 -0.85 -11.74
C HIS A 275 -23.84 -0.48 -11.23
N GLU A 276 -23.97 0.08 -10.02
CA GLU A 276 -25.29 0.42 -9.44
C GLU A 276 -25.95 1.64 -10.08
N THR A 277 -25.19 2.56 -10.65
CA THR A 277 -25.70 3.89 -11.03
C THR A 277 -26.34 3.93 -12.42
N GLU A 278 -26.24 2.89 -13.26
CA GLU A 278 -26.79 2.71 -14.65
C GLU A 278 -26.76 3.96 -15.59
N SER A 279 -26.13 5.08 -15.20
CA SER A 279 -26.25 6.38 -15.85
C SER A 279 -25.06 7.29 -15.51
N GLU A 280 -24.50 7.88 -16.58
CA GLU A 280 -23.50 8.95 -16.65
C GLU A 280 -22.28 8.84 -15.74
N LEU A 281 -21.23 8.25 -16.32
CA LEU A 281 -20.01 8.03 -15.58
C LEU A 281 -19.19 9.28 -15.50
N LEU A 282 -19.24 9.79 -14.28
CA LEU A 282 -18.36 10.76 -13.70
C LEU A 282 -16.93 10.44 -14.12
N HIS A 283 -16.47 11.13 -15.18
CA HIS A 283 -15.06 11.36 -15.44
C HIS A 283 -14.51 12.14 -14.23
N PHE A 284 -14.15 11.43 -13.17
CA PHE A 284 -13.55 12.03 -12.01
C PHE A 284 -12.20 12.62 -12.41
N THR A 285 -12.11 13.94 -12.33
CA THR A 285 -10.90 14.70 -12.66
C THR A 285 -9.94 14.83 -11.48
N SER A 286 -10.36 14.42 -10.28
CA SER A 286 -9.58 14.53 -9.04
C SER A 286 -9.95 13.48 -7.99
N MET A 287 -9.06 13.22 -7.05
CA MET A 287 -9.28 12.28 -5.94
C MET A 287 -10.42 12.75 -5.05
N THR A 288 -10.44 14.03 -4.70
CA THR A 288 -11.46 14.61 -3.84
C THR A 288 -12.84 14.39 -4.43
N SER A 289 -12.97 14.51 -5.76
CA SER A 289 -14.28 14.34 -6.38
C SER A 289 -14.75 12.90 -6.51
N PHE A 290 -13.84 11.96 -6.75
CA PHE A 290 -14.14 10.54 -6.67
C PHE A 290 -14.59 10.18 -5.26
N PHE A 291 -13.83 10.60 -4.24
CA PHE A 291 -14.14 10.27 -2.86
C PHE A 291 -15.43 10.96 -2.37
N SER A 292 -15.68 12.19 -2.79
CA SER A 292 -16.96 12.87 -2.56
C SER A 292 -18.14 12.06 -3.09
N HIS A 293 -18.01 11.46 -4.27
CA HIS A 293 -19.05 10.62 -4.83
C HIS A 293 -19.18 9.30 -4.06
N VAL A 294 -18.08 8.65 -3.69
CA VAL A 294 -18.09 7.46 -2.82
C VAL A 294 -18.91 7.75 -1.55
N ILE A 295 -18.58 8.83 -0.84
CA ILE A 295 -19.29 9.22 0.39
C ILE A 295 -20.77 9.54 0.10
N SER A 296 -21.06 10.30 -0.95
CA SER A 296 -22.44 10.62 -1.33
C SER A 296 -23.28 9.37 -1.62
N SER A 297 -22.70 8.37 -2.29
CA SER A 297 -23.38 7.12 -2.60
C SER A 297 -23.63 6.28 -1.34
N PHE A 298 -22.72 6.34 -0.36
CA PHE A 298 -22.93 5.67 0.94
C PHE A 298 -24.15 6.25 1.66
N TYR A 299 -24.27 7.58 1.70
CA TYR A 299 -25.44 8.26 2.28
C TYR A 299 -26.72 7.95 1.50
N SER A 300 -26.70 8.07 0.17
CA SER A 300 -27.89 7.80 -0.66
C SER A 300 -28.39 6.36 -0.52
N HIS A 301 -27.49 5.37 -0.45
CA HIS A 301 -27.88 3.99 -0.24
C HIS A 301 -28.50 3.79 1.16
N PHE A 302 -27.95 4.45 2.19
CA PHE A 302 -28.52 4.40 3.52
C PHE A 302 -29.93 5.00 3.57
N ASP A 303 -30.15 6.15 2.94
CA ASP A 303 -31.46 6.79 2.87
C ASP A 303 -32.48 5.91 2.14
N ASN A 304 -32.11 5.40 0.96
CA ASN A 304 -32.96 4.49 0.17
C ASN A 304 -33.33 3.24 0.98
N LYS A 305 -32.40 2.71 1.78
CA LYS A 305 -32.66 1.55 2.65
C LYS A 305 -33.65 1.88 3.76
N MET A 306 -33.53 3.04 4.40
CA MET A 306 -34.46 3.48 5.44
C MET A 306 -35.86 3.68 4.87
N GLU A 307 -35.97 4.31 3.70
CA GLU A 307 -37.22 4.47 2.96
C GLU A 307 -37.85 3.11 2.62
N CYS A 308 -37.08 2.16 2.08
CA CYS A 308 -37.57 0.80 1.78
C CYS A 308 -38.08 0.05 3.02
N ALA A 309 -37.53 0.34 4.20
CA ALA A 309 -37.96 -0.24 5.46
C ALA A 309 -39.20 0.45 6.06
N ASN A 310 -39.80 1.44 5.38
CA ASN A 310 -40.82 2.35 5.92
C ASN A 310 -40.39 3.00 7.24
N MET A 311 -39.09 3.19 7.44
CA MET A 311 -38.55 3.98 8.54
C MET A 311 -38.28 5.38 7.99
N ASP A 312 -38.70 6.41 8.71
CA ASP A 312 -38.21 7.76 8.43
C ASP A 312 -36.68 7.70 8.63
N SER A 313 -35.89 8.03 7.60
CA SER A 313 -34.44 8.05 7.77
C SER A 313 -34.10 9.01 8.90
N GLY A 314 -34.88 10.09 9.07
CA GLY A 314 -34.89 11.02 10.20
C GLY A 314 -33.54 11.66 10.53
N PHE A 315 -32.49 11.25 9.83
CA PHE A 315 -31.10 11.49 10.09
C PHE A 315 -30.72 12.78 9.39
N VAL A 316 -31.20 13.88 9.95
CA VAL A 316 -30.60 15.18 9.70
C VAL A 316 -29.39 15.26 10.60
N THR A 317 -28.20 15.00 10.05
CA THR A 317 -26.97 15.34 10.77
C THR A 317 -27.04 16.81 11.13
N SER A 318 -27.07 17.13 12.43
CA SER A 318 -26.90 18.52 12.82
C SER A 318 -25.54 18.98 12.32
N GLU A 319 -25.48 20.16 11.73
CA GLU A 319 -24.23 20.73 11.23
C GLU A 319 -23.13 20.73 12.31
N LYS A 320 -23.55 20.91 13.58
CA LYS A 320 -22.69 20.81 14.77
C LYS A 320 -22.11 19.42 15.00
N HIS A 321 -22.89 18.34 14.88
CA HIS A 321 -22.37 16.98 15.05
C HIS A 321 -21.38 16.60 13.94
N ASN A 322 -21.63 17.04 12.70
CA ASN A 322 -20.67 16.84 11.61
C ASN A 322 -19.36 17.61 11.84
N GLN A 323 -19.45 18.89 12.25
CA GLN A 323 -18.28 19.70 12.57
C GLN A 323 -17.46 19.07 13.70
N GLU A 324 -18.14 18.56 14.74
CA GLU A 324 -17.49 17.91 15.87
C GLU A 324 -16.83 16.58 15.49
N PHE A 325 -17.50 15.76 14.66
CA PHE A 325 -16.91 14.53 14.15
C PHE A 325 -15.68 14.79 13.26
N ASN A 326 -15.72 15.84 12.43
CA ASN A 326 -14.58 16.26 11.61
C ASN A 326 -13.40 16.69 12.51
N ARG A 327 -13.68 17.47 13.56
CA ARG A 327 -12.69 17.90 14.56
C ARG A 327 -12.05 16.70 15.28
N LEU A 328 -12.87 15.77 15.78
CA LEU A 328 -12.39 14.55 16.44
C LEU A 328 -11.56 13.67 15.50
N SER A 329 -11.92 13.62 14.22
CA SER A 329 -11.15 12.89 13.20
C SER A 329 -9.75 13.49 13.03
N PHE A 330 -9.65 14.82 12.93
CA PHE A 330 -8.36 15.52 12.85
C PHE A 330 -7.51 15.33 14.11
N GLN A 331 -8.11 15.51 15.30
CA GLN A 331 -7.41 15.26 16.57
C GLN A 331 -6.98 13.80 16.74
N GLY A 332 -7.77 12.87 16.20
CA GLY A 332 -7.42 11.46 16.13
C GLY A 332 -6.08 11.25 15.43
N LEU A 333 -5.84 11.93 14.30
CA LEU A 333 -4.59 11.82 13.53
C LEU A 333 -3.40 12.44 14.28
N GLN A 334 -3.61 13.54 15.02
CA GLN A 334 -2.58 14.15 15.87
C GLN A 334 -2.12 13.20 16.99
N LEU A 335 -3.07 12.48 17.61
CA LEU A 335 -2.80 11.60 18.75
C LEU A 335 -2.37 10.19 18.33
N GLN A 336 -2.79 9.72 17.15
CA GLN A 336 -2.58 8.36 16.68
C GLN A 336 -2.13 8.41 15.20
N SER A 337 -0.87 8.07 14.94
CA SER A 337 -0.18 8.44 13.71
C SER A 337 -0.77 7.94 12.38
N GLU A 338 -1.68 6.95 12.37
CA GLU A 338 -2.21 6.41 11.10
C GLU A 338 -3.65 5.84 11.16
N SER A 339 -4.28 5.62 12.33
CA SER A 339 -5.63 5.03 12.39
C SER A 339 -6.31 5.32 13.74
N PRO A 340 -7.08 6.41 13.83
CA PRO A 340 -7.72 6.81 15.07
C PRO A 340 -8.73 5.79 15.59
N GLN A 341 -8.71 5.60 16.91
CA GLN A 341 -9.55 4.66 17.64
C GLN A 341 -10.13 5.33 18.88
N TRP A 342 -11.43 5.15 19.08
CA TRP A 342 -12.16 5.71 20.22
C TRP A 342 -12.89 4.62 20.99
N LYS A 343 -12.95 4.75 22.32
CA LYS A 343 -13.89 3.93 23.11
C LYS A 343 -15.31 4.35 22.78
N LYS A 344 -16.20 3.39 22.51
CA LYS A 344 -17.59 3.65 22.10
C LYS A 344 -18.29 4.56 23.11
N ASP A 345 -18.18 4.27 24.40
CA ASP A 345 -18.86 5.06 25.43
C ASP A 345 -18.38 6.52 25.49
N LEU A 346 -17.07 6.74 25.30
CA LEU A 346 -16.51 8.09 25.26
C LEU A 346 -16.95 8.84 24.02
N LEU A 347 -16.94 8.17 22.86
CA LEU A 347 -17.39 8.80 21.62
C LEU A 347 -18.89 9.12 21.66
N ILE A 348 -19.72 8.24 22.25
CA ILE A 348 -21.15 8.48 22.46
C ILE A 348 -21.38 9.76 23.28
N ASN A 349 -20.56 10.00 24.30
CA ASN A 349 -20.68 11.21 25.14
C ASN A 349 -20.36 12.50 24.36
N GLU A 350 -19.48 12.43 23.35
CA GLU A 350 -19.05 13.60 22.58
C GLU A 350 -20.02 13.92 21.41
N ILE A 351 -20.43 12.90 20.63
CA ILE A 351 -21.19 13.11 19.37
C ILE A 351 -22.56 12.44 19.33
N GLY A 352 -22.92 11.66 20.36
CA GLY A 352 -24.22 10.99 20.49
C GLY A 352 -24.28 9.58 19.89
N GLU A 353 -25.06 8.71 20.54
CA GLU A 353 -25.22 7.30 20.15
C GLU A 353 -25.85 7.12 18.76
N SER A 354 -26.95 7.83 18.50
CA SER A 354 -27.63 7.77 17.21
C SER A 354 -26.72 8.13 16.04
N PHE A 355 -25.81 9.10 16.20
CA PHE A 355 -24.86 9.48 15.15
C PHE A 355 -23.89 8.33 14.85
N ILE A 356 -23.33 7.71 15.89
CA ILE A 356 -22.37 6.62 15.76
C ILE A 356 -23.03 5.39 15.13
N GLU A 357 -24.22 5.01 15.58
CA GLU A 357 -24.95 3.87 15.04
C GLU A 357 -25.32 4.06 13.56
N THR A 358 -25.69 5.28 13.18
CA THR A 358 -25.92 5.61 11.78
C THR A 358 -24.63 5.51 10.97
N PHE A 359 -23.50 6.06 11.43
CA PHE A 359 -22.23 6.00 10.70
C PHE A 359 -21.66 4.57 10.60
N ILE A 360 -21.95 3.70 11.58
CA ILE A 360 -21.68 2.26 11.50
C ILE A 360 -22.57 1.62 10.43
N SER A 361 -23.86 1.97 10.40
CA SER A 361 -24.84 1.43 9.45
C SER A 361 -24.58 1.86 8.00
N ILE A 362 -24.12 3.11 7.80
CA ILE A 362 -23.64 3.63 6.51
C ILE A 362 -22.33 2.92 6.10
N GLY A 363 -21.52 2.50 7.08
CA GLY A 363 -20.26 1.81 6.84
C GLY A 363 -19.04 2.73 6.73
N ILE A 364 -19.14 3.96 7.25
CA ILE A 364 -18.01 4.87 7.46
C ILE A 364 -17.19 4.40 8.67
N LEU A 365 -17.89 4.03 9.75
CA LEU A 365 -17.32 3.52 10.99
C LEU A 365 -17.52 2.02 11.11
N ARG A 366 -16.69 1.39 11.93
CA ARG A 366 -16.84 0.01 12.36
C ARG A 366 -16.61 -0.11 13.86
N GLU A 367 -17.38 -1.00 14.46
CA GLU A 367 -17.25 -1.41 15.86
C GLU A 367 -16.38 -2.66 15.96
N GLU A 368 -15.45 -2.66 16.91
CA GLU A 368 -14.63 -3.82 17.26
C GLU A 368 -14.59 -4.01 18.77
N ASP A 369 -14.66 -5.26 19.21
CA ASP A 369 -14.49 -5.61 20.62
C ASP A 369 -12.99 -5.64 20.99
N ARG A 370 -12.65 -5.01 22.12
CA ARG A 370 -11.34 -5.09 22.78
C ARG A 370 -11.47 -5.46 24.24
N ILE A 371 -10.44 -6.00 24.84
CA ILE A 371 -10.46 -6.40 26.25
C ILE A 371 -10.05 -5.22 27.13
N SER A 372 -10.80 -4.99 28.22
CA SER A 372 -10.39 -4.07 29.28
C SER A 372 -9.24 -4.66 30.11
N ASN A 373 -8.14 -3.93 30.24
CA ASN A 373 -7.10 -4.26 31.22
C ASN A 373 -7.59 -3.85 32.60
N GLN A 374 -8.31 -4.73 33.31
CA GLN A 374 -8.33 -4.68 34.77
C GLN A 374 -7.40 -5.76 35.32
N THR A 375 -6.67 -5.39 36.36
CA THR A 375 -5.61 -6.12 37.07
C THR A 375 -5.93 -7.60 37.34
N GLU A 376 -4.86 -8.40 37.41
CA GLU A 376 -4.76 -9.88 37.44
C GLU A 376 -5.62 -10.65 38.48
N GLU A 377 -6.56 -10.04 39.19
CA GLU A 377 -7.23 -10.67 40.34
C GLU A 377 -8.66 -11.18 40.09
N THR A 378 -9.29 -10.97 38.93
CA THR A 378 -10.64 -11.52 38.65
C THR A 378 -10.83 -12.00 37.21
N LEU A 379 -10.26 -13.18 36.92
CA LEU A 379 -10.37 -13.94 35.66
C LEU A 379 -11.79 -14.46 35.32
N SER A 380 -12.85 -13.86 35.84
CA SER A 380 -14.23 -14.32 35.60
C SER A 380 -15.14 -13.33 34.87
N ASN A 381 -14.78 -12.05 34.69
CA ASN A 381 -15.63 -11.06 33.98
C ASN A 381 -14.82 -9.96 33.28
N SER A 382 -13.95 -10.30 32.31
CA SER A 382 -13.34 -9.27 31.46
C SER A 382 -14.40 -8.65 30.55
N GLU A 383 -14.91 -7.46 30.88
CA GLU A 383 -15.83 -6.73 30.02
C GLU A 383 -15.11 -6.33 28.73
N ALA A 384 -15.71 -6.71 27.59
CA ALA A 384 -15.27 -6.27 26.28
C ALA A 384 -15.59 -4.78 26.11
N ILE A 385 -14.56 -3.94 26.02
CA ILE A 385 -14.66 -2.55 25.62
C ILE A 385 -14.91 -2.51 24.12
N LYS A 386 -15.99 -1.85 23.70
CA LYS A 386 -16.26 -1.56 22.29
C LYS A 386 -15.41 -0.40 21.83
N ILE A 387 -14.66 -0.59 20.75
CA ILE A 387 -13.85 0.43 20.09
C ILE A 387 -14.48 0.76 18.74
N ILE A 388 -14.57 2.06 18.47
CA ILE A 388 -15.00 2.60 17.19
C ILE A 388 -13.77 3.08 16.42
N LYS A 389 -13.73 2.78 15.13
CA LYS A 389 -12.72 3.31 14.19
C LYS A 389 -13.30 3.44 12.80
N PHE A 390 -12.57 4.12 11.92
CA PHE A 390 -12.92 4.15 10.50
C PHE A 390 -12.81 2.77 9.84
N TYR A 391 -13.67 2.53 8.85
CA TYR A 391 -13.60 1.33 8.02
C TYR A 391 -12.29 1.29 7.22
N HIS A 392 -11.87 2.43 6.69
CA HIS A 392 -10.62 2.64 5.98
C HIS A 392 -10.01 4.00 6.34
N ASN A 393 -8.68 4.10 6.38
CA ASN A 393 -7.98 5.33 6.78
C ASN A 393 -8.31 6.55 5.90
N LEU A 394 -8.56 6.33 4.60
CA LEU A 394 -8.98 7.42 3.70
C LEU A 394 -10.29 8.10 4.13
N TYR A 395 -11.19 7.38 4.82
CA TYR A 395 -12.39 8.01 5.38
C TYR A 395 -12.00 8.96 6.51
N CYS A 396 -11.04 8.59 7.36
CA CYS A 396 -10.50 9.49 8.38
C CYS A 396 -9.90 10.75 7.74
N ASP A 397 -9.04 10.56 6.73
CA ASP A 397 -8.40 11.67 6.01
C ASP A 397 -9.46 12.60 5.40
N TRP A 398 -10.56 12.05 4.87
CA TRP A 398 -11.67 12.81 4.30
C TRP A 398 -12.39 13.69 5.33
N TYR A 399 -12.84 13.13 6.46
CA TYR A 399 -13.56 13.90 7.48
C TYR A 399 -12.63 14.89 8.20
N ALA A 400 -11.37 14.52 8.44
CA ALA A 400 -10.37 15.43 8.98
C ALA A 400 -10.01 16.56 8.00
N ALA A 401 -10.01 16.30 6.69
CA ALA A 401 -9.82 17.34 5.67
C ALA A 401 -10.95 18.37 5.64
N HIS A 402 -12.19 17.97 5.91
CA HIS A 402 -13.30 18.92 6.08
C HIS A 402 -13.06 19.87 7.26
N TYR A 403 -12.53 19.37 8.38
CA TYR A 403 -12.16 20.22 9.51
C TYR A 403 -11.03 21.20 9.15
N LEU A 404 -9.94 20.68 8.57
CA LEU A 404 -8.82 21.50 8.13
C LEU A 404 -9.26 22.61 7.16
N ALA A 405 -10.08 22.26 6.17
CA ALA A 405 -10.60 23.21 5.20
C ALA A 405 -11.49 24.29 5.83
N ASP A 406 -12.32 23.94 6.80
CA ASP A 406 -13.19 24.89 7.52
C ASP A 406 -12.38 25.84 8.41
N VAL A 407 -11.37 25.34 9.14
CA VAL A 407 -10.50 26.17 10.00
C VAL A 407 -9.72 27.19 9.16
N ILE A 408 -9.08 26.74 8.08
CA ILE A 408 -8.26 27.61 7.23
C ILE A 408 -9.13 28.61 6.46
N ALA A 409 -10.31 28.20 5.99
CA ALA A 409 -11.20 29.11 5.26
C ALA A 409 -11.68 30.30 6.10
N LYS A 410 -11.73 30.15 7.43
CA LYS A 410 -12.10 31.21 8.38
C LYS A 410 -11.00 32.26 8.60
N VAL A 411 -9.75 31.98 8.21
CA VAL A 411 -8.64 32.94 8.31
C VAL A 411 -8.87 34.17 7.43
N ASP A 412 -9.42 33.96 6.23
CA ASP A 412 -9.73 35.03 5.29
C ASP A 412 -11.13 35.66 5.51
N ASP A 413 -11.87 35.26 6.55
CA ASP A 413 -13.22 35.74 6.81
C ASP A 413 -13.19 37.14 7.48
N PRO A 414 -13.66 38.20 6.80
CA PRO A 414 -13.61 39.56 7.33
C PRO A 414 -14.47 39.79 8.57
N ASP A 415 -15.45 38.92 8.84
CA ASP A 415 -16.36 39.02 9.99
C ASP A 415 -15.80 38.33 11.25
N ILE A 416 -14.75 37.51 11.13
CA ILE A 416 -14.10 36.81 12.23
C ILE A 416 -12.82 37.56 12.62
N LYS A 417 -12.82 38.16 13.83
CA LYS A 417 -11.61 38.73 14.44
C LYS A 417 -10.69 37.62 14.93
N SER A 418 -9.98 36.95 14.04
CA SER A 418 -8.83 36.13 14.39
C SER A 418 -7.56 36.98 14.32
N ASP A 419 -6.60 36.74 15.21
CA ASP A 419 -5.23 37.22 14.98
C ASP A 419 -4.72 36.47 13.75
N GLY A 420 -4.40 37.24 12.70
CA GLY A 420 -4.52 36.86 11.28
C GLY A 420 -3.69 35.67 10.76
N ASP A 421 -3.03 34.90 11.63
CA ASP A 421 -2.25 33.71 11.27
C ASP A 421 -2.48 32.51 12.23
N GLU A 422 -3.20 32.62 13.36
CA GLU A 422 -3.39 31.51 14.32
C GLU A 422 -4.06 30.27 13.67
N GLY A 423 -4.98 30.50 12.73
CA GLY A 423 -5.66 29.42 12.02
C GLY A 423 -4.78 28.67 11.01
N LEU A 424 -3.59 29.19 10.69
CA LEU A 424 -2.61 28.54 9.81
C LEU A 424 -1.62 27.66 10.57
N GLU A 425 -1.46 27.85 11.89
CA GLU A 425 -0.60 27.01 12.74
C GLU A 425 -1.00 25.52 12.68
N ILE A 426 -2.29 25.23 12.45
CA ILE A 426 -2.82 23.88 12.26
C ILE A 426 -2.13 23.10 11.12
N LEU A 427 -1.52 23.80 10.16
CA LEU A 427 -0.77 23.17 9.06
C LEU A 427 0.51 22.49 9.55
N GLU A 428 1.07 22.94 10.69
CA GLU A 428 2.27 22.38 11.31
C GLU A 428 1.98 21.15 12.19
N ASP A 429 0.71 20.91 12.53
CA ASP A 429 0.30 19.83 13.45
C ASP A 429 0.48 18.43 12.87
N LEU A 430 0.43 18.29 11.55
CA LEU A 430 0.47 17.01 10.84
C LEU A 430 1.48 17.08 9.70
N ASP A 431 2.31 16.05 9.56
CA ASP A 431 3.25 15.97 8.44
C ASP A 431 2.51 15.79 7.09
N PRO A 432 2.63 16.71 6.12
CA PRO A 432 1.91 16.62 4.85
C PRO A 432 2.25 15.37 4.04
N PHE A 433 3.46 14.82 4.21
CA PHE A 433 3.86 13.62 3.47
C PHE A 433 3.29 12.34 4.07
N THR A 434 3.11 12.29 5.39
CA THR A 434 2.42 11.20 6.08
C THR A 434 0.92 11.24 5.79
N PHE A 435 0.31 12.43 5.83
CA PHE A 435 -1.13 12.64 5.66
C PHE A 435 -1.49 13.26 4.30
N GLN A 436 -0.84 12.81 3.22
CA GLN A 436 -0.99 13.42 1.89
C GLN A 436 -2.44 13.54 1.41
N TYR A 437 -3.31 12.61 1.78
CA TYR A 437 -4.71 12.61 1.35
C TYR A 437 -5.54 13.65 2.07
N LEU A 438 -5.24 13.91 3.35
CA LEU A 438 -5.88 14.97 4.13
C LEU A 438 -5.69 16.32 3.44
N TYR A 439 -4.45 16.68 3.12
CA TYR A 439 -4.14 17.96 2.46
C TYR A 439 -4.72 18.04 1.04
N ARG A 440 -4.62 16.96 0.25
CA ARG A 440 -5.21 16.90 -1.09
C ARG A 440 -6.73 17.06 -1.06
N PHE A 441 -7.41 16.34 -0.16
CA PHE A 441 -8.84 16.50 0.04
C PHE A 441 -9.20 17.92 0.47
N ALA A 442 -8.49 18.49 1.46
CA ALA A 442 -8.72 19.85 1.93
C ALA A 442 -8.59 20.88 0.80
N CYS A 443 -7.57 20.73 -0.06
CA CYS A 443 -7.44 21.53 -1.26
C CYS A 443 -8.68 21.37 -2.16
N GLY A 444 -9.01 20.15 -2.59
CA GLY A 444 -10.14 19.92 -3.50
C GLY A 444 -11.51 20.31 -2.93
N LEU A 445 -11.67 20.36 -1.60
CA LEU A 445 -12.89 20.75 -0.90
C LEU A 445 -13.09 22.27 -0.90
N ASN A 446 -12.01 23.05 -0.74
CA ASN A 446 -12.10 24.50 -0.62
C ASN A 446 -10.92 25.22 -1.33
N PRO A 447 -11.16 25.99 -2.40
CA PRO A 447 -10.11 26.72 -3.13
C PRO A 447 -9.37 27.79 -2.32
N THR A 448 -10.02 28.42 -1.34
CA THR A 448 -9.39 29.40 -0.44
C THR A 448 -8.41 28.69 0.49
N CYS A 449 -8.83 27.59 1.11
CA CYS A 449 -7.95 26.72 1.88
C CYS A 449 -6.76 26.23 1.05
N ALA A 450 -7.02 25.83 -0.19
CA ALA A 450 -5.96 25.38 -1.10
C ALA A 450 -4.88 26.42 -1.30
N LYS A 451 -5.22 27.70 -1.45
CA LYS A 451 -4.23 28.78 -1.58
C LYS A 451 -3.24 28.79 -0.41
N HIS A 452 -3.73 28.70 0.83
CA HIS A 452 -2.91 28.70 2.04
C HIS A 452 -2.08 27.42 2.18
N ILE A 453 -2.68 26.25 1.91
CA ILE A 453 -1.94 24.98 1.91
C ILE A 453 -0.80 25.03 0.89
N LEU A 454 -1.05 25.54 -0.32
CA LEU A 454 -0.04 25.60 -1.36
C LEU A 454 1.11 26.54 -0.97
N ASP A 455 0.80 27.70 -0.38
CA ASP A 455 1.79 28.66 0.12
C ASP A 455 2.67 28.03 1.21
N TYR A 456 2.04 27.40 2.22
CA TYR A 456 2.72 26.64 3.25
C TYR A 456 3.67 25.58 2.68
N LEU A 457 3.17 24.77 1.74
CA LEU A 457 3.97 23.71 1.12
C LEU A 457 5.15 24.22 0.32
N THR A 458 5.16 25.47 -0.18
CA THR A 458 6.35 26.03 -0.84
C THR A 458 7.54 26.23 0.12
N HIS A 459 7.27 26.28 1.42
CA HIS A 459 8.28 26.41 2.47
C HIS A 459 8.67 25.07 3.11
N VAL A 460 7.97 23.99 2.76
CA VAL A 460 8.29 22.63 3.23
C VAL A 460 9.35 22.00 2.32
N GLU A 461 10.37 21.38 2.92
CA GLU A 461 11.39 20.65 2.14
C GLU A 461 10.72 19.55 1.28
N CYS A 462 11.03 19.51 -0.01
CA CYS A 462 10.36 18.64 -1.00
C CYS A 462 8.86 18.92 -1.26
N GLY A 463 8.35 20.07 -0.81
CA GLY A 463 6.96 20.45 -0.99
C GLY A 463 6.55 20.68 -2.44
N ASP A 464 7.46 21.10 -3.33
CA ASP A 464 7.18 21.42 -4.74
C ASP A 464 6.40 20.33 -5.50
N VAL A 465 6.77 19.07 -5.27
CA VAL A 465 6.11 17.91 -5.92
C VAL A 465 4.71 17.71 -5.35
N PHE A 466 4.56 17.93 -4.05
CA PHE A 466 3.30 17.74 -3.35
C PHE A 466 2.30 18.87 -3.64
N VAL A 467 2.78 20.11 -3.77
CA VAL A 467 2.04 21.29 -4.27
C VAL A 467 1.29 20.93 -5.56
N MET A 468 1.93 20.21 -6.48
CA MET A 468 1.27 19.79 -7.73
C MET A 468 0.15 18.79 -7.53
N LEU A 469 0.32 17.81 -6.65
CA LEU A 469 -0.76 16.87 -6.35
C LEU A 469 -1.95 17.58 -5.72
N CYS A 470 -1.72 18.57 -4.86
CA CYS A 470 -2.76 19.42 -4.27
C CYS A 470 -3.43 20.33 -5.32
N LEU A 471 -2.66 20.90 -6.25
CA LEU A 471 -3.19 21.70 -7.37
C LEU A 471 -4.11 20.90 -8.28
N LEU A 472 -3.78 19.63 -8.54
CA LEU A 472 -4.61 18.74 -9.37
C LEU A 472 -5.99 18.45 -8.76
N GLU A 473 -6.18 18.72 -7.45
CA GLU A 473 -7.47 18.57 -6.80
C GLU A 473 -8.42 19.77 -7.07
N GLN A 474 -7.89 20.91 -7.52
CA GLN A 474 -8.68 22.11 -7.82
C GLN A 474 -9.49 21.94 -9.12
N ARG A 475 -10.82 21.80 -9.01
CA ARG A 475 -11.72 21.81 -10.17
C ARG A 475 -11.85 23.24 -10.75
N GLY A 476 -11.66 23.39 -12.06
CA GLY A 476 -12.13 24.59 -12.79
C GLY A 476 -11.09 25.54 -13.38
N LYS A 477 -9.78 25.30 -13.23
CA LYS A 477 -8.72 26.03 -13.96
C LYS A 477 -7.83 25.08 -14.73
N VAL A 478 -8.42 24.35 -15.68
CA VAL A 478 -7.69 23.41 -16.55
C VAL A 478 -6.54 24.11 -17.30
N ASP A 479 -6.72 25.37 -17.67
CA ASP A 479 -5.70 26.13 -18.41
C ASP A 479 -4.48 26.52 -17.55
N GLY A 480 -4.65 26.74 -16.24
CA GLY A 480 -3.54 27.08 -15.34
C GLY A 480 -2.77 25.86 -14.79
N ILE A 481 -3.47 24.74 -14.58
CA ILE A 481 -2.87 23.52 -14.02
C ILE A 481 -1.86 22.91 -15.01
N LYS A 482 -2.17 22.91 -16.31
CA LYS A 482 -1.24 22.41 -17.33
C LYS A 482 0.02 23.26 -17.44
N ASP A 483 -0.10 24.57 -17.27
CA ASP A 483 1.06 25.47 -17.30
C ASP A 483 1.93 25.30 -16.05
N ASN A 484 1.33 25.14 -14.86
CA ASN A 484 2.08 24.78 -13.64
C ASN A 484 2.78 23.41 -13.79
N LEU A 485 2.08 22.42 -14.36
CA LEU A 485 2.64 21.10 -14.63
C LEU A 485 3.82 21.19 -15.62
N ARG A 486 3.71 22.01 -16.67
CA ARG A 486 4.81 22.28 -17.61
C ARG A 486 5.99 22.94 -16.91
N GLU A 487 5.75 23.92 -16.05
CA GLU A 487 6.82 24.60 -15.32
C GLU A 487 7.61 23.62 -14.46
N ILE A 488 6.94 22.79 -13.67
CA ILE A 488 7.62 21.82 -12.80
C ILE A 488 8.28 20.70 -13.60
N CYS A 489 7.64 20.20 -14.65
CA CYS A 489 8.26 19.21 -15.55
C CYS A 489 9.45 19.79 -16.32
N SER A 490 9.57 21.11 -16.45
CA SER A 490 10.75 21.76 -17.05
C SER A 490 11.97 21.77 -16.11
N LYS A 491 11.73 21.70 -14.79
CA LYS A 491 12.76 21.59 -13.76
C LYS A 491 13.21 20.13 -13.61
N THR A 492 14.20 19.90 -12.73
CA THR A 492 14.67 18.56 -12.38
C THR A 492 13.83 17.98 -11.27
N LEU A 493 13.10 16.89 -11.57
CA LEU A 493 12.37 16.12 -10.57
C LEU A 493 13.36 15.21 -9.84
N GLN A 494 13.31 15.17 -8.52
CA GLN A 494 14.28 14.43 -7.70
C GLN A 494 13.61 13.32 -6.88
N MET A 495 14.28 12.17 -6.77
CA MET A 495 13.93 11.10 -5.83
C MET A 495 15.20 10.71 -5.06
N ARG A 496 15.27 11.11 -3.79
CA ARG A 496 16.42 10.92 -2.90
C ARG A 496 16.22 9.72 -1.99
N ASN A 497 17.28 9.07 -1.53
CA ASN A 497 17.17 7.93 -0.61
C ASN A 497 16.51 8.27 0.75
N GLN A 498 16.68 9.51 1.20
CA GLN A 498 16.13 10.05 2.45
C GLN A 498 14.65 10.40 2.31
N ASP A 499 14.15 10.57 1.09
CA ASP A 499 12.74 10.88 0.87
C ASP A 499 11.87 9.71 1.33
N THR A 500 10.73 10.04 1.94
CA THR A 500 9.74 9.01 2.25
C THR A 500 9.28 8.35 0.96
N ARG A 501 8.85 7.09 1.06
CA ARG A 501 8.28 6.37 -0.08
C ARG A 501 7.07 7.09 -0.68
N VAL A 502 6.36 7.87 0.14
CA VAL A 502 5.24 8.71 -0.31
C VAL A 502 5.74 9.81 -1.24
N ILE A 503 6.78 10.57 -0.87
CA ILE A 503 7.37 11.62 -1.71
C ILE A 503 7.81 11.06 -3.07
N GLN A 504 8.56 9.97 -3.06
CA GLN A 504 9.04 9.34 -4.30
C GLN A 504 7.85 8.86 -5.16
N ARG A 505 6.80 8.34 -4.54
CA ARG A 505 5.57 7.95 -5.25
C ARG A 505 4.86 9.17 -5.85
N SER A 506 4.83 10.30 -5.15
CA SER A 506 4.27 11.55 -5.65
C SER A 506 4.99 12.07 -6.89
N VAL A 507 6.33 11.96 -6.92
CA VAL A 507 7.12 12.30 -8.12
C VAL A 507 6.74 11.38 -9.28
N LEU A 508 6.60 10.07 -9.03
CA LEU A 508 6.21 9.12 -10.06
C LEU A 508 4.79 9.38 -10.59
N GLN A 509 3.85 9.70 -9.70
CA GLN A 509 2.50 10.13 -10.07
C GLN A 509 2.54 11.34 -10.98
N LEU A 510 3.35 12.35 -10.65
CA LEU A 510 3.49 13.55 -11.45
C LEU A 510 4.03 13.24 -12.86
N ILE A 511 5.05 12.38 -12.96
CA ILE A 511 5.60 11.93 -14.26
C ILE A 511 4.51 11.23 -15.07
N ASN A 512 3.74 10.33 -14.45
CA ASN A 512 2.62 9.62 -15.09
C ASN A 512 1.54 10.60 -15.58
N ILE A 513 1.17 11.60 -14.77
CA ILE A 513 0.22 12.65 -15.15
C ILE A 513 0.76 13.46 -16.34
N ALA A 514 2.03 13.86 -16.29
CA ALA A 514 2.67 14.59 -17.39
C ALA A 514 2.72 13.78 -18.69
N ALA A 515 2.98 12.46 -18.60
CA ALA A 515 3.01 11.58 -19.77
C ALA A 515 1.64 11.55 -20.47
N ARG A 516 0.58 11.49 -19.68
CA ARG A 516 -0.81 11.49 -20.16
C ARG A 516 -1.21 12.79 -20.82
N GLU A 517 -0.81 13.91 -20.24
CA GLU A 517 -1.00 15.24 -20.80
C GLU A 517 -0.03 15.58 -21.95
N LYS A 518 0.79 14.60 -22.37
CA LYS A 518 1.81 14.74 -23.42
C LYS A 518 2.81 15.86 -23.12
N ILE A 519 3.08 16.10 -21.85
CA ILE A 519 4.06 17.06 -21.36
C ILE A 519 5.39 16.33 -21.17
N PRO A 520 6.48 16.78 -21.82
CA PRO A 520 7.81 16.21 -21.60
C PRO A 520 8.33 16.58 -20.21
N VAL A 521 9.00 15.63 -19.57
CA VAL A 521 9.72 15.84 -18.31
C VAL A 521 11.19 16.02 -18.65
N SER A 522 11.73 17.19 -18.33
CA SER A 522 13.09 17.61 -18.66
C SER A 522 14.14 16.66 -18.06
N SER A 523 14.02 16.35 -16.78
CA SER A 523 14.97 15.46 -16.09
C SER A 523 14.37 14.80 -14.86
N LEU A 524 14.71 13.52 -14.66
CA LEU A 524 14.51 12.78 -13.41
C LEU A 524 15.88 12.47 -12.80
N TYR A 525 16.06 12.82 -11.53
CA TYR A 525 17.29 12.67 -10.78
C TYR A 525 17.12 11.70 -9.61
N LEU A 526 17.85 10.59 -9.66
CA LEU A 526 17.86 9.56 -8.63
C LEU A 526 19.12 9.73 -7.78
N PHE A 527 18.99 10.41 -6.65
CA PHE A 527 20.09 10.69 -5.72
C PHE A 527 20.14 9.62 -4.63
N GLU A 528 21.18 8.80 -4.66
CA GLU A 528 21.42 7.69 -3.73
C GLU A 528 20.28 6.67 -3.65
N SER A 529 19.25 6.78 -4.48
CA SER A 529 17.98 6.09 -4.32
C SER A 529 17.89 4.81 -5.14
N PHE A 530 18.75 4.62 -6.14
CA PHE A 530 18.81 3.40 -6.93
C PHE A 530 19.20 2.18 -6.07
N GLN A 531 18.55 1.04 -6.31
CA GLN A 531 18.91 -0.24 -5.71
C GLN A 531 19.23 -1.30 -6.75
N SER A 532 18.36 -1.48 -7.75
CA SER A 532 18.53 -2.50 -8.79
C SER A 532 17.62 -2.25 -9.99
N VAL A 533 17.70 -3.10 -11.01
CA VAL A 533 16.73 -3.16 -12.11
C VAL A 533 16.07 -4.53 -12.12
N ASP A 534 14.74 -4.54 -12.10
CA ASP A 534 14.00 -5.75 -12.43
C ASP A 534 13.87 -5.87 -13.95
N VAL A 535 14.74 -6.68 -14.54
CA VAL A 535 14.82 -6.94 -15.98
C VAL A 535 13.55 -7.60 -16.54
N LEU A 536 12.81 -8.38 -15.73
CA LEU A 536 11.62 -9.12 -16.19
C LEU A 536 10.47 -8.15 -16.46
N THR A 537 10.20 -7.29 -15.48
CA THR A 537 9.12 -6.30 -15.58
C THR A 537 9.59 -4.98 -16.19
N SER A 538 10.90 -4.81 -16.40
CA SER A 538 11.53 -3.57 -16.89
C SER A 538 11.25 -2.37 -15.99
N HIS A 539 11.53 -2.52 -14.69
CA HIS A 539 11.43 -1.44 -13.71
C HIS A 539 12.78 -1.15 -13.07
N ILE A 540 13.08 0.13 -12.83
CA ILE A 540 14.10 0.52 -11.86
C ILE A 540 13.50 0.35 -10.47
N VAL A 541 14.22 -0.32 -9.57
CA VAL A 541 13.84 -0.51 -8.17
C VAL A 541 14.66 0.45 -7.31
N LEU A 542 13.98 1.27 -6.52
CA LEU A 542 14.60 2.17 -5.56
C LEU A 542 14.83 1.46 -4.22
N LYS A 543 15.75 1.99 -3.39
CA LYS A 543 16.01 1.50 -2.01
C LYS A 543 14.74 1.47 -1.15
N SER A 544 13.81 2.39 -1.40
CA SER A 544 12.48 2.45 -0.79
C SER A 544 11.53 1.31 -1.21
N GLN A 545 11.96 0.42 -2.10
CA GLN A 545 11.15 -0.58 -2.79
C GLN A 545 10.13 -0.02 -3.79
N LEU A 546 10.11 1.30 -4.04
CA LEU A 546 9.32 1.88 -5.12
C LEU A 546 9.89 1.45 -6.48
N ARG A 547 9.01 1.23 -7.45
CA ARG A 547 9.39 0.81 -8.80
C ARG A 547 9.04 1.89 -9.81
N ILE A 548 10.02 2.26 -10.62
CA ILE A 548 9.86 3.21 -11.70
C ILE A 548 9.66 2.40 -12.99
N PRO A 549 8.48 2.46 -13.62
CA PRO A 549 8.20 1.82 -14.91
C PRO A 549 8.97 2.52 -16.03
N ILE A 550 8.87 1.96 -17.25
CA ILE A 550 9.42 2.58 -18.46
C ILE A 550 8.94 4.03 -18.56
N LEU A 551 9.89 4.95 -18.72
CA LEU A 551 9.65 6.38 -18.75
C LEU A 551 9.29 6.82 -20.17
N GLU A 552 8.01 7.13 -20.40
CA GLU A 552 7.49 7.43 -21.74
C GLU A 552 7.73 8.88 -22.19
N ASN A 553 7.92 9.81 -21.25
CA ASN A 553 7.98 11.25 -21.50
C ASN A 553 9.20 11.96 -20.87
N VAL A 554 10.09 11.21 -20.20
CA VAL A 554 11.29 11.77 -19.57
C VAL A 554 12.42 11.89 -20.60
N GLU A 555 13.08 13.05 -20.64
CA GLU A 555 14.16 13.33 -21.59
C GLU A 555 15.55 13.04 -21.02
N GLN A 556 15.76 13.20 -19.71
CA GLN A 556 17.04 12.91 -19.06
C GLN A 556 16.86 12.11 -17.78
N LEU A 557 17.73 11.13 -17.55
CA LEU A 557 17.75 10.32 -16.33
C LEU A 557 19.15 10.36 -15.71
N TRP A 558 19.23 10.80 -14.47
CA TRP A 558 20.49 10.97 -13.76
C TRP A 558 20.54 10.04 -12.55
N PHE A 559 21.62 9.31 -12.41
CA PHE A 559 21.93 8.47 -11.24
C PHE A 559 23.11 9.08 -10.51
N GLU A 560 22.96 9.37 -9.22
CA GLU A 560 24.08 9.75 -8.36
C GLU A 560 24.20 8.74 -7.23
N GLN A 561 25.34 8.07 -7.15
CA GLN A 561 25.61 7.03 -6.16
C GLN A 561 27.05 7.13 -5.71
N ASN A 562 27.29 7.95 -4.68
CA ASN A 562 28.61 8.29 -4.18
C ASN A 562 29.33 7.04 -3.67
N GLY A 563 30.51 6.79 -4.23
CA GLY A 563 31.34 5.64 -3.86
C GLY A 563 30.81 4.29 -4.34
N HIS A 564 29.69 4.23 -5.06
CA HIS A 564 29.15 2.96 -5.57
C HIS A 564 29.96 2.46 -6.77
N GLU A 565 30.46 1.23 -6.67
CA GLU A 565 31.08 0.53 -7.79
C GLU A 565 30.03 -0.34 -8.49
N MET A 566 29.54 0.11 -9.64
CA MET A 566 28.51 -0.60 -10.41
C MET A 566 29.09 -1.88 -11.04
N THR A 567 28.36 -2.96 -10.87
CA THR A 567 28.62 -4.24 -11.54
C THR A 567 28.20 -4.21 -13.02
N GLU A 568 28.74 -5.12 -13.82
CA GLU A 568 28.32 -5.30 -15.21
C GLU A 568 26.83 -5.64 -15.33
N ILE A 569 26.29 -6.39 -14.37
CA ILE A 569 24.88 -6.79 -14.32
C ILE A 569 23.98 -5.57 -14.07
N GLU A 570 24.35 -4.70 -13.13
CA GLU A 570 23.60 -3.46 -12.87
C GLU A 570 23.62 -2.55 -14.10
N LEU A 571 24.80 -2.32 -14.69
CA LEU A 571 24.93 -1.48 -15.88
C LEU A 571 24.10 -2.04 -17.05
N ASP A 572 24.15 -3.35 -17.30
CA ASP A 572 23.34 -3.99 -18.36
C ASP A 572 21.85 -3.87 -18.09
N GLY A 573 21.41 -4.08 -16.85
CA GLY A 573 20.02 -3.89 -16.45
C GLY A 573 19.55 -2.46 -16.71
N ILE A 574 20.33 -1.46 -16.27
CA ILE A 574 20.01 -0.03 -16.44
C ILE A 574 19.95 0.33 -17.92
N LEU A 575 20.97 -0.01 -18.71
CA LEU A 575 21.02 0.31 -20.14
C LEU A 575 19.91 -0.40 -20.94
N SER A 576 19.57 -1.63 -20.56
CA SER A 576 18.46 -2.38 -21.17
C SER A 576 17.10 -1.76 -20.82
N PHE A 577 16.92 -1.22 -19.61
CA PHE A 577 15.75 -0.41 -19.26
C PHE A 577 15.69 0.87 -20.10
N ILE A 578 16.81 1.60 -20.20
CA ILE A 578 16.91 2.86 -20.95
C ILE A 578 16.60 2.65 -22.44
N ALA A 579 17.05 1.55 -23.04
CA ALA A 579 16.77 1.21 -24.42
C ALA A 579 15.25 1.12 -24.73
N LYS A 580 14.40 0.90 -23.72
CA LYS A 580 12.94 0.87 -23.86
C LYS A 580 12.29 2.25 -23.70
N CYS A 581 12.99 3.22 -23.11
CA CYS A 581 12.49 4.58 -22.87
C CYS A 581 12.69 5.48 -24.12
N LYS A 582 11.72 5.47 -25.04
CA LYS A 582 11.84 6.09 -26.39
C LYS A 582 12.06 7.61 -26.41
N LYS A 583 11.71 8.34 -25.36
CA LYS A 583 11.89 9.80 -25.27
C LYS A 583 13.17 10.21 -24.55
N LEU A 584 13.89 9.26 -23.96
CA LEU A 584 15.09 9.54 -23.20
C LEU A 584 16.25 9.88 -24.16
N LYS A 585 16.80 11.08 -24.01
CA LYS A 585 17.90 11.60 -24.84
C LYS A 585 19.24 11.48 -24.13
N THR A 586 19.28 11.54 -22.80
CA THR A 586 20.54 11.55 -22.05
C THR A 586 20.43 10.78 -20.75
N VAL A 587 21.46 9.99 -20.45
CA VAL A 587 21.62 9.32 -19.15
C VAL A 587 22.95 9.71 -18.55
N ARG A 588 22.95 10.03 -17.25
CA ARG A 588 24.16 10.43 -16.51
C ARG A 588 24.37 9.52 -15.31
N PHE A 589 25.60 9.07 -15.14
CA PHE A 589 26.07 8.36 -13.95
C PHE A 589 27.08 9.25 -13.23
N ASN A 590 26.66 9.82 -12.11
CA ASN A 590 27.46 10.72 -11.28
C ASN A 590 28.04 9.97 -10.08
N TYR A 591 29.29 10.30 -9.77
CA TYR A 591 30.05 9.85 -8.59
C TYR A 591 29.99 8.35 -8.31
N SER A 592 29.80 7.56 -9.37
CA SER A 592 29.82 6.10 -9.37
C SER A 592 30.90 5.61 -10.33
N LEU A 593 31.51 4.48 -9.98
CA LEU A 593 32.46 3.78 -10.84
C LEU A 593 31.69 2.82 -11.74
N LEU A 594 31.86 2.95 -13.06
CA LEU A 594 31.26 2.03 -14.04
C LEU A 594 32.28 0.99 -14.52
N PRO A 595 31.83 -0.16 -15.04
CA PRO A 595 32.67 -1.12 -15.74
C PRO A 595 33.46 -0.47 -16.90
N VAL A 596 34.62 -1.06 -17.24
CA VAL A 596 35.56 -0.56 -18.28
C VAL A 596 34.93 -0.41 -19.67
N GLY A 597 33.84 -1.13 -19.94
CA GLY A 597 33.09 -1.05 -21.18
C GLY A 597 31.75 -1.76 -21.07
N PHE A 598 30.97 -1.70 -22.15
CA PHE A 598 29.67 -2.35 -22.25
C PHE A 598 29.50 -3.00 -23.63
N HIS A 599 29.35 -4.32 -23.68
CA HIS A 599 29.47 -5.08 -24.94
C HIS A 599 28.19 -5.81 -25.38
N HIS A 600 27.04 -5.48 -24.80
CA HIS A 600 25.77 -6.09 -25.21
C HIS A 600 25.21 -5.39 -26.47
N ARG A 601 25.45 -6.02 -27.63
CA ARG A 601 25.17 -5.42 -28.96
C ARG A 601 23.72 -5.00 -29.18
N ALA A 602 22.74 -5.82 -28.76
CA ALA A 602 21.33 -5.53 -28.98
C ALA A 602 20.93 -4.21 -28.27
N THR A 603 21.30 -4.06 -27.00
CA THR A 603 21.07 -2.84 -26.23
C THR A 603 21.78 -1.63 -26.85
N LEU A 604 23.05 -1.78 -27.25
CA LEU A 604 23.79 -0.71 -27.95
C LEU A 604 23.10 -0.24 -29.24
N THR A 605 22.60 -1.18 -30.05
CA THR A 605 21.84 -0.85 -31.27
C THR A 605 20.58 -0.07 -30.94
N SER A 606 19.78 -0.53 -29.97
CA SER A 606 18.56 0.18 -29.56
C SER A 606 18.84 1.57 -28.96
N LEU A 607 19.92 1.73 -28.17
CA LEU A 607 20.35 3.03 -27.66
C LEU A 607 20.73 3.99 -28.80
N ASN A 608 21.40 3.46 -29.84
CA ASN A 608 21.80 4.24 -31.00
C ASN A 608 20.60 4.63 -31.87
N GLU A 609 19.64 3.72 -32.09
CA GLU A 609 18.37 4.01 -32.78
C GLU A 609 17.56 5.09 -32.07
N ASN A 610 17.54 5.06 -30.73
CA ASN A 610 16.89 6.07 -29.92
C ASN A 610 17.71 7.37 -29.76
N ASN A 611 18.94 7.43 -30.30
CA ASN A 611 19.88 8.56 -30.18
C ASN A 611 20.17 8.96 -28.71
N VAL A 612 20.31 7.97 -27.82
CA VAL A 612 20.58 8.22 -26.39
C VAL A 612 22.06 8.53 -26.17
N GLU A 613 22.36 9.63 -25.47
CA GLU A 613 23.71 9.92 -24.98
C GLU A 613 23.92 9.35 -23.57
N VAL A 614 24.86 8.42 -23.41
CA VAL A 614 25.22 7.85 -22.10
C VAL A 614 26.51 8.49 -21.60
N LEU A 615 26.45 9.12 -20.44
CA LEU A 615 27.52 9.92 -19.85
C LEU A 615 27.92 9.40 -18.47
N TRP A 616 29.22 9.38 -18.21
CA TRP A 616 29.81 8.88 -16.98
C TRP A 616 30.71 9.94 -16.35
N TYR A 617 30.38 10.32 -15.11
CA TYR A 617 31.04 11.35 -14.31
C TYR A 617 31.56 10.71 -13.00
N PRO A 618 32.69 9.98 -13.02
CA PRO A 618 33.29 9.46 -11.80
C PRO A 618 33.92 10.57 -10.94
N SER A 619 34.18 11.75 -11.54
CA SER A 619 34.82 12.93 -10.93
C SER A 619 34.52 14.18 -11.79
N GLU A 620 35.34 15.23 -11.70
CA GLU A 620 35.32 16.36 -12.66
C GLU A 620 35.63 15.93 -14.10
N VAL A 621 36.39 14.85 -14.29
CA VAL A 621 36.65 14.25 -15.60
C VAL A 621 35.51 13.30 -15.94
N TRP A 622 35.04 13.36 -17.19
CA TRP A 622 33.85 12.66 -17.63
C TRP A 622 33.96 12.10 -19.04
N TYR A 623 33.17 11.04 -19.25
CA TYR A 623 33.26 10.15 -20.40
C TYR A 623 31.89 9.98 -21.03
N ARG A 624 31.90 9.53 -22.29
CA ARG A 624 30.71 9.17 -23.08
C ARG A 624 30.87 7.76 -23.60
N LEU A 625 29.81 6.96 -23.55
CA LEU A 625 29.81 5.63 -24.15
C LEU A 625 29.77 5.75 -25.68
N ASN A 626 30.71 5.14 -26.37
CA ASN A 626 30.64 4.95 -27.80
C ASN A 626 29.72 3.77 -28.10
N LEU A 627 28.54 4.06 -28.68
CA LEU A 627 27.53 3.04 -28.93
C LEU A 627 27.90 2.03 -30.03
N ASN A 628 28.95 2.30 -30.83
CA ASN A 628 29.41 1.37 -31.87
C ASN A 628 30.41 0.34 -31.33
N SER A 629 31.33 0.77 -30.45
CA SER A 629 32.39 -0.09 -29.88
C SER A 629 32.03 -0.64 -28.50
N GLY A 630 31.18 0.06 -27.74
CA GLY A 630 30.94 -0.23 -26.33
C GLY A 630 32.01 0.31 -25.38
N THR A 631 32.96 1.11 -25.87
CA THR A 631 34.06 1.69 -25.07
C THR A 631 33.71 3.08 -24.56
N TRP A 632 34.30 3.48 -23.44
CA TRP A 632 34.22 4.86 -22.95
C TRP A 632 35.15 5.77 -23.74
N GLN A 633 34.70 6.99 -24.04
CA GLN A 633 35.48 8.02 -24.70
C GLN A 633 35.51 9.29 -23.86
N HIS A 634 36.64 9.95 -23.76
CA HIS A 634 36.70 11.30 -23.21
C HIS A 634 35.79 12.22 -24.02
N LYS A 635 34.82 12.91 -23.41
CA LYS A 635 33.86 13.69 -24.20
C LYS A 635 34.51 14.88 -24.94
N ILE A 636 35.56 15.48 -24.37
CA ILE A 636 36.22 16.65 -24.97
C ILE A 636 37.08 16.24 -26.17
N CYS A 637 38.00 15.27 -26.01
CA CYS A 637 38.94 14.87 -27.06
C CYS A 637 38.47 13.69 -27.92
N LYS A 638 37.34 13.04 -27.56
CA LYS A 638 36.76 11.86 -28.26
C LYS A 638 37.71 10.69 -28.44
N THR A 639 38.75 10.61 -27.60
CA THR A 639 39.67 9.48 -27.56
C THR A 639 39.10 8.38 -26.68
N ASP A 640 39.25 7.13 -27.14
CA ASP A 640 38.88 5.96 -26.34
C ASP A 640 39.71 5.89 -25.06
N LEU A 641 39.06 5.51 -23.96
CA LEU A 641 39.68 5.27 -22.68
C LEU A 641 40.44 3.95 -22.76
N THR A 642 41.76 3.98 -22.51
CA THR A 642 42.57 2.76 -22.45
C THR A 642 42.35 2.05 -21.12
N GLU A 643 42.71 0.76 -21.03
CA GLU A 643 42.67 0.03 -19.76
C GLU A 643 43.55 0.71 -18.69
N GLU A 644 44.73 1.21 -19.07
CA GLU A 644 45.61 1.94 -18.14
C GLU A 644 44.97 3.22 -17.60
N ASP A 645 44.30 3.98 -18.47
CA ASP A 645 43.57 5.19 -18.05
C ASP A 645 42.40 4.84 -17.14
N TYR A 646 41.67 3.76 -17.45
CA TYR A 646 40.60 3.25 -16.59
C TYR A 646 41.12 2.89 -15.19
N PHE A 647 42.25 2.18 -15.07
CA PHE A 647 42.84 1.87 -13.76
C PHE A 647 43.22 3.13 -12.96
N ARG A 648 43.65 4.21 -13.62
CA ARG A 648 43.87 5.51 -12.96
C ARG A 648 42.57 6.12 -12.46
N VAL A 649 41.49 6.03 -13.24
CA VAL A 649 40.16 6.47 -12.82
C VAL A 649 39.70 5.66 -11.60
N VAL A 650 39.86 4.34 -11.60
CA VAL A 650 39.51 3.46 -10.46
C VAL A 650 40.30 3.86 -9.20
N SER A 651 41.63 4.02 -9.32
CA SER A 651 42.49 4.41 -8.19
C SER A 651 42.04 5.75 -7.61
N SER A 652 41.90 6.77 -8.47
CA SER A 652 41.49 8.10 -8.05
C SER A 652 40.08 8.10 -7.44
N PHE A 653 39.15 7.33 -8.00
CA PHE A 653 37.79 7.20 -7.47
C PHE A 653 37.79 6.60 -6.08
N ARG A 654 38.57 5.53 -5.86
CA ARG A 654 38.69 4.90 -4.55
C ARG A 654 39.33 5.86 -3.55
N ASP A 655 40.43 6.52 -3.91
CA ASP A 655 41.12 7.48 -3.03
C ASP A 655 40.23 8.65 -2.57
N MET A 656 39.28 9.10 -3.40
CA MET A 656 38.32 10.16 -3.05
C MET A 656 37.20 9.70 -2.10
N ASN A 657 36.97 8.39 -2.00
CA ASN A 657 35.86 7.79 -1.25
C ASN A 657 36.33 6.95 -0.04
N VAL A 658 37.61 7.07 0.36
CA VAL A 658 38.19 6.49 1.59
C VAL A 658 37.81 7.28 2.83
#